data_AF-A0A9D3MT42-F1
#
_entry.id   AF-A0A9D3MT42-F1
#
_cell.length_a   1.000
_cell.length_b   1.000
_cell.length_c   1.000
_cell.angle_alpha   90.00
_cell.angle_beta   90.00
_cell.angle_gamma   90.00
#
_symmetry.space_group_name_H-M   'P 1'
#
loop_
_entity.id
_entity.type
_entity.pdbx_description
1 polymer ?
#
loop_
_entity_poly.entity_id
_entity_poly.type
_entity_poly.pdbx_seq_one_letter_code
_entity_poly.pdbx_strand_id
1 'polypeptide(L)'
;MFQQRRALLRGCLEHLHSYATVALLYPRSVLQRHRAQAWKQWMEELVCDMTGEHCQAIYHKYEMQFAPQPPQATCQFLSSTELALQHHVAETNTRLLRQVERLKAEGAGAPACEEQLQEIERCISVFLRENGELGSFSLAGIIVSALCTLTRRNLVMEGAAASAGEQLVELTSRDGAWFLEELCSMSGNVTCLVQLLQQCQLLPHDLDLPSPSLTAQAVYLANGVYTCLQELNTNFRQIIFPEALRCMLKGESTLESMLLELDQLIEQCADGLSLQGLADALQAHLRNVAMGLEEEADDHYLDVTRMLRAQYSELIQPRSQEGALQDTPKMSAGQMLLVAFDGTFAQLETAFGLLIDKLNKMEVPAAWRKIDVIREARAAQVNFFDKAQHRQVLEEIFFLKRLQSIRDFFRLCGSFAQTLSGNLPPAPDEAAPSNGPVPLAKPGVPRLGAMSEEQMARPIKAFTADFVRQMLMGLPTQVLGLALCSALGALGTDVVAQVEAKDFGAEGKVSLDELCKRAVEQGVQAGRLSQLLLNRATVLAGSYETAWKKLDLVRRLEASVEACKVSLQRAQLHVTMFQWQHEDVLGTRNQPMSVSPPPRSIILSNMKKKLYKLSQDEASIASVQEKLAALEGSIEQRLKWAGGANPALAPVLQDFEATIGERRALVLKEGQCVSQVTFLCSTILNFEGLRTRTPDALAMDAALFDLLKRCQATCSYAAKFSSSVSPLELRLLCRLSSTVDLPIGGSDWLMCAQKQLTQEMSNERAAQGEREQQLDSVTETLQVLVDTIKGILSSHNRQLADVKHLLRAMAKDEESALAEGEAVPYEGSVRQFLSEYKAWQDNVQIVLFTVVQATGPPRGQEQAELLQEIPGTLKELKAQSQSVYNGLVSFASPLVTERASDCASPPLSAQTSFAAAVRFSGPRTQPESITMLITSKGLAPSPKRAVRDPKTGRAVQERNSYAVSVWKRVKAKLEGRDVDPNRRMSVTEQVDYVIKEATNVDNLAQLYEGWTAWV
;
A
#
# COMPACT_ATOMS: atom_id res chain seq x y z
N MET A 1 37.41 -19.22 -20.99
CA MET A 1 36.02 -19.70 -20.85
C MET A 1 35.25 -18.99 -19.73
N PHE A 2 35.35 -19.35 -18.44
CA PHE A 2 34.51 -18.71 -17.40
C PHE A 2 34.69 -17.19 -17.28
N GLN A 3 35.91 -16.67 -17.41
CA GLN A 3 36.15 -15.21 -17.43
C GLN A 3 35.52 -14.52 -18.64
N GLN A 4 35.59 -15.14 -19.82
CA GLN A 4 34.95 -14.63 -21.06
C GLN A 4 33.43 -14.66 -20.93
N ARG A 5 32.85 -15.76 -20.42
CA ARG A 5 31.43 -15.86 -20.09
C ARG A 5 30.98 -14.74 -19.15
N ARG A 6 31.70 -14.51 -18.05
CA ARG A 6 31.39 -13.43 -17.10
C ARG A 6 31.48 -12.04 -17.73
N ALA A 7 32.45 -11.80 -18.60
CA ALA A 7 32.59 -10.54 -19.32
C ALA A 7 31.42 -10.32 -20.31
N LEU A 8 31.03 -11.34 -21.07
CA LEU A 8 29.87 -11.30 -21.96
C LEU A 8 28.57 -11.10 -21.18
N LEU A 9 28.41 -11.79 -20.04
CA LEU A 9 27.25 -11.67 -19.16
C LEU A 9 27.09 -10.24 -18.61
N ARG A 10 28.17 -9.64 -18.07
CA ARG A 10 28.19 -8.23 -17.67
C ARG A 10 27.79 -7.33 -18.83
N GLY A 11 28.36 -7.60 -20.00
CA GLY A 11 28.03 -6.88 -21.23
C GLY A 11 26.56 -6.98 -21.63
N CYS A 12 25.90 -8.13 -21.44
CA CYS A 12 24.46 -8.28 -21.67
C CYS A 12 23.65 -7.50 -20.62
N LEU A 13 24.05 -7.57 -19.34
CA LEU A 13 23.40 -6.84 -18.25
C LEU A 13 23.46 -5.32 -18.43
N GLU A 14 24.57 -4.77 -18.92
CA GLU A 14 24.70 -3.34 -19.25
C GLU A 14 23.71 -2.91 -20.35
N HIS A 15 23.51 -3.76 -21.36
CA HIS A 15 22.58 -3.48 -22.46
C HIS A 15 21.13 -3.64 -22.00
N LEU A 16 20.85 -4.65 -21.16
CA LEU A 16 19.56 -4.82 -20.50
C LEU A 16 19.22 -3.62 -19.62
N HIS A 17 20.19 -3.13 -18.84
CA HIS A 17 20.02 -1.95 -18.01
C HIS A 17 19.72 -0.73 -18.89
N SER A 18 20.53 -0.48 -19.92
CA SER A 18 20.32 0.64 -20.85
C SER A 18 18.94 0.60 -21.53
N TYR A 19 18.50 -0.60 -21.92
CA TYR A 19 17.16 -0.82 -22.47
C TYR A 19 16.07 -0.57 -21.43
N ALA A 20 16.19 -1.16 -20.24
CA ALA A 20 15.22 -1.06 -19.16
C ALA A 20 15.03 0.38 -18.70
N THR A 21 16.10 1.18 -18.60
CA THR A 21 16.03 2.60 -18.22
C THR A 21 15.07 3.41 -19.10
N VAL A 22 14.95 3.08 -20.39
CA VAL A 22 14.00 3.75 -21.31
C VAL A 22 12.66 3.02 -21.36
N ALA A 23 12.68 1.68 -21.51
CA ALA A 23 11.46 0.89 -21.69
C ALA A 23 10.55 0.93 -20.45
N LEU A 24 11.12 1.03 -19.25
CA LEU A 24 10.34 1.18 -18.02
C LEU A 24 9.62 2.53 -17.93
N LEU A 25 9.95 3.52 -18.75
CA LEU A 25 9.22 4.78 -18.82
C LEU A 25 8.03 4.74 -19.79
N TYR A 26 7.81 3.64 -20.50
CA TYR A 26 6.72 3.56 -21.46
C TYR A 26 5.36 3.70 -20.79
N PRO A 27 4.48 4.55 -21.36
CA PRO A 27 3.10 4.62 -20.93
C PRO A 27 2.42 3.27 -21.08
N ARG A 28 1.50 2.98 -20.18
CA ARG A 28 0.71 1.73 -20.23
C ARG A 28 -0.11 1.63 -21.51
N SER A 29 -0.63 2.75 -22.00
CA SER A 29 -1.38 2.86 -23.26
C SER A 29 -0.57 2.41 -24.47
N VAL A 30 0.75 2.69 -24.49
CA VAL A 30 1.65 2.28 -25.57
C VAL A 30 1.87 0.77 -25.55
N LEU A 31 2.00 0.16 -24.37
CA LEU A 31 2.12 -1.30 -24.23
C LEU A 31 0.84 -2.02 -24.68
N GLN A 32 -0.34 -1.44 -24.41
CA GLN A 32 -1.62 -1.96 -24.88
C GLN A 32 -1.76 -1.93 -26.41
N ARG A 33 -1.10 -0.96 -27.07
CA ARG A 33 -1.06 -0.85 -28.54
C ARG A 33 -0.01 -1.76 -29.20
N HIS A 34 0.77 -2.50 -28.42
CA HIS A 34 1.76 -3.42 -28.99
C HIS A 34 1.07 -4.56 -29.75
N ARG A 35 1.60 -4.94 -30.93
CA ARG A 35 1.00 -5.98 -31.80
C ARG A 35 0.63 -7.26 -31.05
N ALA A 36 1.53 -7.77 -30.21
CA ALA A 36 1.27 -9.00 -29.44
C ALA A 36 0.05 -8.88 -28.51
N GLN A 37 -0.16 -7.73 -27.88
CA GLN A 37 -1.30 -7.49 -27.00
C GLN A 37 -2.59 -7.26 -27.82
N ALA A 38 -2.50 -6.48 -28.90
CA ALA A 38 -3.62 -6.21 -29.79
C ALA A 38 -4.14 -7.51 -30.44
N TRP A 39 -3.25 -8.33 -31.00
CA TRP A 39 -3.62 -9.62 -31.57
C TRP A 39 -4.24 -10.54 -30.53
N LYS A 40 -3.64 -10.66 -29.34
CA LYS A 40 -4.22 -11.46 -28.25
C LYS A 40 -5.65 -11.02 -27.95
N GLN A 41 -5.85 -9.73 -27.72
CA GLN A 41 -7.17 -9.18 -27.42
C GLN A 41 -8.17 -9.46 -28.55
N TRP A 42 -7.80 -9.21 -29.81
CA TRP A 42 -8.69 -9.46 -30.95
C TRP A 42 -9.02 -10.94 -31.13
N MET A 43 -8.07 -11.83 -30.85
CA MET A 43 -8.29 -13.26 -30.90
C MET A 43 -9.21 -13.73 -29.76
N GLU A 44 -9.07 -13.19 -28.55
CA GLU A 44 -9.99 -13.45 -27.43
C GLU A 44 -11.41 -12.94 -27.74
N GLU A 45 -11.54 -11.74 -28.30
CA GLU A 45 -12.82 -11.19 -28.79
C GLU A 45 -13.45 -12.13 -29.83
N LEU A 46 -12.67 -12.62 -30.79
CA LEU A 46 -13.14 -13.51 -31.86
C LEU A 46 -13.54 -14.90 -31.35
N VAL A 47 -12.89 -15.40 -30.30
CA VAL A 47 -13.25 -16.68 -29.66
C VAL A 47 -14.60 -16.57 -28.94
N CYS A 48 -14.89 -15.43 -28.32
CA CYS A 48 -16.16 -15.18 -27.63
C CYS A 48 -17.33 -15.00 -28.60
N ASP A 49 -17.13 -14.25 -29.69
CA ASP A 49 -18.17 -13.98 -30.70
C ASP A 49 -17.60 -14.00 -32.14
N MET A 50 -17.65 -15.18 -32.77
CA MET A 50 -17.14 -15.36 -34.14
C MET A 50 -18.21 -15.05 -35.18
N THR A 51 -18.30 -13.79 -35.59
CA THR A 51 -19.19 -13.33 -36.69
C THR A 51 -18.42 -12.66 -37.84
N GLY A 52 -19.06 -12.60 -39.01
CA GLY A 52 -18.48 -11.93 -40.18
C GLY A 52 -18.24 -10.44 -39.97
N GLU A 53 -19.12 -9.76 -39.21
CA GLU A 53 -18.98 -8.34 -38.84
C GLU A 53 -17.82 -8.13 -37.87
N HIS A 54 -17.65 -8.99 -36.85
CA HIS A 54 -16.52 -8.92 -35.93
C HIS A 54 -15.18 -9.15 -36.64
N CYS A 55 -15.12 -10.08 -37.61
CA CYS A 55 -13.92 -10.26 -38.45
C CYS A 55 -13.55 -8.97 -39.22
N GLN A 56 -14.55 -8.26 -39.77
CA GLN A 56 -14.34 -6.99 -40.46
C GLN A 56 -13.95 -5.86 -39.47
N ALA A 57 -14.54 -5.84 -38.28
CA ALA A 57 -14.19 -4.89 -37.24
C ALA A 57 -12.73 -5.04 -36.81
N ILE A 58 -12.22 -6.27 -36.64
CA ILE A 58 -10.81 -6.53 -36.34
C ILE A 58 -9.91 -6.04 -37.49
N TYR A 59 -10.30 -6.25 -38.75
CA TYR A 59 -9.56 -5.73 -39.91
C TYR A 59 -9.48 -4.19 -39.87
N HIS A 60 -10.57 -3.51 -39.54
CA HIS A 60 -10.58 -2.05 -39.41
C HIS A 60 -9.75 -1.56 -38.22
N LYS A 61 -9.81 -2.25 -37.06
CA LYS A 61 -8.94 -1.97 -35.90
C LYS A 61 -7.46 -2.09 -36.28
N TYR A 62 -7.09 -3.10 -37.07
CA TYR A 62 -5.74 -3.25 -37.59
C TYR A 62 -5.33 -2.08 -38.48
N GLU A 63 -6.16 -1.69 -39.46
CA GLU A 63 -5.84 -0.57 -40.36
C GLU A 63 -5.65 0.73 -39.57
N MET A 64 -6.50 1.01 -38.59
CA MET A 64 -6.39 2.20 -37.76
C MET A 64 -5.10 2.26 -36.92
N GLN A 65 -4.56 1.12 -36.48
CA GLN A 65 -3.40 1.07 -35.58
C GLN A 65 -2.07 0.84 -36.30
N PHE A 66 -2.06 0.05 -37.38
CA PHE A 66 -0.84 -0.43 -38.04
C PHE A 66 -0.75 -0.06 -39.53
N ALA A 67 -1.62 0.83 -40.02
CA ALA A 67 -1.54 1.36 -41.38
C ALA A 67 -0.12 1.86 -41.72
N PRO A 68 0.31 1.73 -42.98
CA PRO A 68 1.64 2.13 -43.41
C PRO A 68 1.88 3.65 -43.34
N GLN A 69 0.83 4.49 -43.30
CA GLN A 69 0.96 5.92 -43.07
C GLN A 69 -0.09 6.40 -42.06
N PRO A 70 0.33 6.95 -40.90
CA PRO A 70 -0.60 7.58 -39.97
C PRO A 70 -1.13 8.91 -40.53
N PRO A 71 -2.26 9.43 -40.00
CA PRO A 71 -2.82 10.72 -40.40
C PRO A 71 -1.80 11.87 -40.29
N GLN A 72 -1.82 12.81 -41.24
CA GLN A 72 -0.87 13.93 -41.28
C GLN A 72 -0.89 14.79 -39.99
N ALA A 73 -2.07 14.97 -39.38
CA ALA A 73 -2.22 15.67 -38.12
C ALA A 73 -1.46 15.00 -36.96
N THR A 74 -1.47 13.67 -36.91
CA THR A 74 -0.70 12.89 -35.93
C THR A 74 0.79 13.05 -36.15
N CYS A 75 1.26 12.97 -37.41
CA CYS A 75 2.68 13.17 -37.74
C CYS A 75 3.17 14.57 -37.31
N GLN A 76 2.40 15.62 -37.62
CA GLN A 76 2.72 17.00 -37.23
C GLN A 76 2.76 17.16 -35.70
N PHE A 77 1.78 16.59 -34.99
CA PHE A 77 1.74 16.61 -33.53
C PHE A 77 2.98 15.94 -32.92
N LEU A 78 3.32 14.72 -33.37
CA LEU A 78 4.47 13.98 -32.87
C LEU A 78 5.79 14.71 -33.14
N SER A 79 5.99 15.23 -34.36
CA SER A 79 7.20 16.01 -34.69
C SER A 79 7.30 17.33 -33.90
N SER A 80 6.17 18.01 -33.68
CA SER A 80 6.16 19.25 -32.88
C SER A 80 6.49 18.99 -31.40
N THR A 81 5.99 17.87 -30.86
CA THR A 81 6.26 17.42 -29.49
C THR A 81 7.72 17.02 -29.34
N GLU A 82 8.29 16.27 -30.28
CA GLU A 82 9.71 15.91 -30.29
C GLU A 82 10.60 17.16 -30.27
N LEU A 83 10.32 18.14 -31.13
CA LEU A 83 11.09 19.38 -31.21
C LEU A 83 11.00 20.19 -29.90
N ALA A 84 9.82 20.26 -29.29
CA ALA A 84 9.64 20.91 -27.99
C ALA A 84 10.45 20.21 -26.89
N LEU A 85 10.43 18.88 -26.83
CA LEU A 85 11.23 18.13 -25.85
C LEU A 85 12.74 18.32 -26.08
N GLN A 86 13.20 18.36 -27.33
CA GLN A 86 14.60 18.65 -27.67
C GLN A 86 15.01 20.06 -27.25
N HIS A 87 14.13 21.05 -27.46
CA HIS A 87 14.35 22.41 -26.99
C HIS A 87 14.51 22.46 -25.47
N HIS A 88 13.67 21.75 -24.71
CA HIS A 88 13.79 21.67 -23.25
C HIS A 88 15.11 21.05 -22.79
N VAL A 89 15.60 20.01 -23.48
CA VAL A 89 16.93 19.43 -23.23
C VAL A 89 18.04 20.44 -23.49
N ALA A 90 17.95 21.21 -24.58
CA ALA A 90 18.94 22.23 -24.90
C ALA A 90 18.96 23.37 -23.86
N GLU A 91 17.78 23.82 -23.41
CA GLU A 91 17.65 24.87 -22.40
C GLU A 91 18.21 24.42 -21.03
N THR A 92 17.83 23.22 -20.58
CA THR A 92 18.33 22.64 -19.32
C THR A 92 19.85 22.42 -19.36
N ASN A 93 20.39 21.94 -20.49
CA ASN A 93 21.84 21.80 -20.67
C ASN A 93 22.55 23.15 -20.65
N THR A 94 21.99 24.19 -21.28
CA THR A 94 22.55 25.56 -21.24
C THR A 94 22.59 26.09 -19.80
N ARG A 95 21.53 25.84 -19.02
CA ARG A 95 21.46 26.20 -17.60
C ARG A 95 22.51 25.45 -16.77
N LEU A 96 22.67 24.14 -16.99
CA LEU A 96 23.69 23.32 -16.33
C LEU A 96 25.10 23.84 -16.62
N LEU A 97 25.43 24.12 -17.88
CA LEU A 97 26.75 24.62 -18.27
C LEU A 97 27.08 25.95 -17.57
N ARG A 98 26.12 26.88 -17.52
CA ARG A 98 26.29 28.16 -16.79
C ARG A 98 26.57 27.95 -15.30
N GLN A 99 25.88 27.03 -14.65
CA GLN A 99 26.11 26.75 -13.21
C GLN A 99 27.46 26.05 -12.98
N VAL A 100 27.86 25.13 -13.85
CA VAL A 100 29.18 24.47 -13.79
C VAL A 100 30.30 25.48 -14.01
N GLU A 101 30.15 26.43 -14.92
CA GLU A 101 31.11 27.52 -15.13
C GLU A 101 31.22 28.43 -13.91
N ARG A 102 30.09 28.79 -13.27
CA ARG A 102 30.09 29.55 -12.01
C ARG A 102 30.80 28.78 -10.89
N LEU A 103 30.50 27.50 -10.70
CA LEU A 103 31.18 26.68 -9.68
C LEU A 103 32.69 26.59 -9.93
N LYS A 104 33.12 26.47 -11.19
CA LYS A 104 34.54 26.49 -11.56
C LYS A 104 35.20 27.82 -11.25
N ALA A 105 34.49 28.94 -11.38
CA ALA A 105 35.02 30.28 -11.10
C ALA A 105 35.35 30.49 -9.61
N GLU A 106 34.67 29.78 -8.69
CA GLU A 106 34.93 29.87 -7.24
C GLU A 106 36.26 29.22 -6.81
N GLY A 107 36.81 28.32 -7.63
CA GLY A 107 38.15 27.75 -7.49
C GLY A 107 38.38 26.82 -6.29
N ALA A 108 37.37 26.60 -5.44
CA ALA A 108 37.42 25.72 -4.28
C ALA A 108 36.10 24.94 -4.13
N GLY A 109 36.18 23.66 -3.75
CA GLY A 109 35.00 22.84 -3.46
C GLY A 109 34.50 23.01 -2.03
N ALA A 110 33.28 22.55 -1.74
CA ALA A 110 32.68 22.62 -0.41
C ALA A 110 33.60 22.13 0.75
N PRO A 111 34.27 20.96 0.68
CA PRO A 111 35.09 20.48 1.80
C PRO A 111 36.27 21.39 2.13
N ALA A 112 36.88 22.03 1.12
CA ALA A 112 37.97 22.97 1.35
C ALA A 112 37.49 24.26 2.03
N CYS A 113 36.29 24.74 1.65
CA CYS A 113 35.66 25.88 2.33
C CYS A 113 35.21 25.53 3.76
N GLU A 114 34.77 24.30 4.01
CA GLU A 114 34.45 23.82 5.36
C GLU A 114 35.68 23.77 6.27
N GLU A 115 36.80 23.23 5.80
CA GLU A 115 38.05 23.21 6.55
C GLU A 115 38.52 24.63 6.89
N GLN A 116 38.44 25.56 5.93
CA GLN A 116 38.78 26.96 6.17
C GLN A 116 37.87 27.61 7.22
N LEU A 117 36.56 27.33 7.19
CA LEU A 117 35.62 27.86 8.18
C LEU A 117 35.91 27.30 9.58
N GLN A 118 36.15 25.99 9.69
CA GLN A 118 36.49 25.32 10.96
C GLN A 118 37.77 25.89 11.58
N GLU A 119 38.78 26.18 10.76
CA GLU A 119 40.01 26.81 11.25
C GLU A 119 39.76 28.22 11.78
N ILE A 120 38.89 29.00 11.14
CA ILE A 120 38.48 30.32 11.64
C ILE A 120 37.69 30.21 12.95
N GLU A 121 36.79 29.25 13.07
CA GLU A 121 36.07 28.96 14.33
C GLU A 121 37.03 28.58 15.46
N ARG A 122 38.08 27.82 15.15
CA ARG A 122 39.16 27.51 16.10
C ARG A 122 39.91 28.77 16.52
N CYS A 123 40.24 29.67 15.59
CA CYS A 123 40.86 30.96 15.90
C CYS A 123 39.97 31.83 16.80
N ILE A 124 38.66 31.86 16.54
CA ILE A 124 37.69 32.60 17.38
C ILE A 124 37.62 32.00 18.79
N SER A 125 37.56 30.67 18.89
CA SER A 125 37.56 29.96 20.17
C SER A 125 38.82 30.26 21.00
N VAL A 126 39.99 30.29 20.34
CA VAL A 126 41.26 30.67 20.97
C VAL A 126 41.23 32.14 21.42
N PHE A 127 40.75 33.05 20.58
CA PHE A 127 40.61 34.47 20.91
C PHE A 127 39.73 34.71 22.13
N LEU A 128 38.57 34.05 22.21
CA LEU A 128 37.66 34.15 23.35
C LEU A 128 38.31 33.63 24.64
N ARG A 129 39.03 32.50 24.56
CA ARG A 129 39.73 31.91 25.71
C ARG A 129 40.88 32.78 26.22
N GLU A 130 41.66 33.38 25.32
CA GLU A 130 42.84 34.18 25.69
C GLU A 130 42.49 35.57 26.22
N ASN A 131 41.38 36.15 25.79
CA ASN A 131 41.04 37.55 26.09
C ASN A 131 39.82 37.71 27.05
N GLY A 132 39.25 36.59 27.53
CA GLY A 132 38.20 36.58 28.56
C GLY A 132 36.97 37.42 28.21
N GLU A 133 36.44 38.13 29.22
CA GLU A 133 35.26 38.98 29.06
C GLU A 133 35.48 40.14 28.07
N LEU A 134 36.64 40.80 28.11
CA LEU A 134 36.95 41.90 27.18
C LEU A 134 37.00 41.43 25.72
N GLY A 135 37.51 40.22 25.48
CA GLY A 135 37.45 39.56 24.18
C GLY A 135 36.02 39.27 23.74
N SER A 136 35.21 38.72 24.66
CA SER A 136 33.79 38.40 24.42
C SER A 136 32.96 39.64 24.08
N PHE A 137 33.07 40.73 24.85
CA PHE A 137 32.36 41.97 24.56
C PHE A 137 32.82 42.60 23.25
N SER A 138 34.12 42.57 22.96
CA SER A 138 34.66 43.11 21.70
C SER A 138 34.14 42.33 20.49
N LEU A 139 34.09 41.00 20.55
CA LEU A 139 33.54 40.18 19.47
C LEU A 139 32.03 40.39 19.34
N ALA A 140 31.29 40.39 20.45
CA ALA A 140 29.85 40.62 20.44
C ALA A 140 29.47 42.00 19.86
N GLY A 141 30.18 43.07 20.21
CA GLY A 141 29.94 44.41 19.67
C GLY A 141 30.15 44.50 18.15
N ILE A 142 31.16 43.79 17.63
CA ILE A 142 31.40 43.67 16.18
C ILE A 142 30.30 42.84 15.50
N ILE A 143 29.91 41.70 16.07
CA ILE A 143 28.86 40.85 15.50
C ILE A 143 27.51 41.60 15.48
N VAL A 144 27.15 42.30 16.55
CA VAL A 144 25.94 43.14 16.61
C VAL A 144 25.96 44.22 15.53
N SER A 145 27.12 44.85 15.28
CA SER A 145 27.28 45.83 14.20
C SER A 145 27.13 45.20 12.81
N ALA A 146 27.67 44.01 12.59
CA ALA A 146 27.52 43.26 11.34
C ALA A 146 26.06 42.84 11.10
N LEU A 147 25.39 42.29 12.12
CA LEU A 147 23.98 41.93 12.08
C LEU A 147 23.07 43.15 11.84
N CYS A 148 23.37 44.31 12.42
CA CYS A 148 22.65 45.56 12.15
C CYS A 148 22.73 45.95 10.67
N THR A 149 23.91 45.79 10.05
CA THR A 149 24.11 46.02 8.61
C THR A 149 23.29 45.04 7.76
N LEU A 150 23.29 43.76 8.14
CA LEU A 150 22.49 42.72 7.46
C LEU A 150 20.99 42.97 7.60
N THR A 151 20.54 43.49 8.74
CA THR A 151 19.11 43.78 8.96
C THR A 151 18.61 44.84 7.99
N ARG A 152 19.40 45.89 7.72
CA ARG A 152 19.07 46.88 6.69
C ARG A 152 19.06 46.28 5.29
N ARG A 153 19.98 45.37 4.98
CA ARG A 153 19.98 44.67 3.70
C ARG A 153 18.75 43.78 3.54
N ASN A 154 18.31 43.11 4.61
CA ASN A 154 17.08 42.32 4.62
C ASN A 154 15.85 43.19 4.35
N LEU A 155 15.73 44.36 4.99
CA LEU A 155 14.64 45.31 4.72
C LEU A 155 14.57 45.72 3.24
N VAL A 156 15.71 45.99 2.61
CA VAL A 156 15.73 46.36 1.18
C VAL A 156 15.28 45.20 0.30
N MET A 157 15.75 43.99 0.59
CA MET A 157 15.35 42.79 -0.15
C MET A 157 13.87 42.46 0.05
N GLU A 158 13.39 42.55 1.28
CA GLU A 158 11.98 42.36 1.61
C GLU A 158 11.11 43.43 0.94
N GLY A 159 11.54 44.70 0.96
CA GLY A 159 10.85 45.78 0.25
C GLY A 159 10.78 45.54 -1.27
N ALA A 160 11.87 45.06 -1.88
CA ALA A 160 11.89 44.69 -3.29
C ALA A 160 10.93 43.53 -3.60
N ALA A 161 10.95 42.48 -2.79
CA ALA A 161 10.05 41.34 -2.95
C ALA A 161 8.58 41.71 -2.73
N ALA A 162 8.28 42.59 -1.76
CA ALA A 162 6.93 43.12 -1.56
C ALA A 162 6.45 43.91 -2.77
N SER A 163 7.33 44.73 -3.37
CA SER A 163 7.00 45.52 -4.57
C SER A 163 6.75 44.68 -5.83
N ALA A 164 7.35 43.49 -5.92
CA ALA A 164 7.18 42.59 -7.05
C ALA A 164 5.77 41.96 -7.10
N GLY A 165 5.07 41.87 -5.96
CA GLY A 165 3.70 41.35 -5.89
C GLY A 165 3.57 39.94 -6.47
N GLU A 166 2.66 39.75 -7.43
CA GLU A 166 2.43 38.46 -8.09
C GLU A 166 3.60 38.02 -9.01
N GLN A 167 4.43 38.96 -9.46
CA GLN A 167 5.61 38.66 -10.29
C GLN A 167 6.76 38.06 -9.47
N LEU A 168 6.64 38.00 -8.14
CA LEU A 168 7.63 37.40 -7.26
C LEU A 168 7.96 35.94 -7.63
N VAL A 169 6.98 35.20 -8.16
CA VAL A 169 7.15 33.81 -8.63
C VAL A 169 8.28 33.68 -9.65
N GLU A 170 8.41 34.67 -10.53
CA GLU A 170 9.38 34.69 -11.65
C GLU A 170 10.60 35.58 -11.34
N LEU A 171 10.68 36.16 -10.14
CA LEU A 171 11.78 37.05 -9.78
C LEU A 171 13.09 36.26 -9.63
N THR A 172 14.02 36.52 -10.53
CA THR A 172 15.38 35.96 -10.51
C THR A 172 16.41 37.06 -10.39
N SER A 173 17.49 36.79 -9.67
CA SER A 173 18.64 37.68 -9.58
C SER A 173 19.38 37.79 -10.91
N ARG A 174 20.33 38.73 -10.99
CA ARG A 174 21.21 38.90 -12.16
C ARG A 174 21.93 37.61 -12.56
N ASP A 175 22.27 36.79 -11.56
CA ASP A 175 23.00 35.54 -11.76
C ASP A 175 22.05 34.33 -12.01
N GLY A 176 20.75 34.59 -12.13
CA GLY A 176 19.72 33.59 -12.42
C GLY A 176 19.25 32.77 -11.21
N ALA A 177 19.60 33.17 -9.98
CA ALA A 177 19.09 32.54 -8.77
C ALA A 177 17.65 33.01 -8.50
N TRP A 178 16.77 32.11 -8.10
CA TRP A 178 15.41 32.48 -7.71
C TRP A 178 15.42 33.28 -6.39
N PHE A 179 14.51 34.24 -6.22
CA PHE A 179 14.52 35.15 -5.05
C PHE A 179 14.61 34.42 -3.70
N LEU A 180 13.96 33.25 -3.58
CA LEU A 180 13.95 32.45 -2.35
C LEU A 180 15.36 32.03 -1.96
N GLU A 181 16.22 31.66 -2.91
CA GLU A 181 17.59 31.25 -2.62
C GLU A 181 18.42 32.37 -1.98
N GLU A 182 18.16 33.62 -2.37
CA GLU A 182 18.81 34.79 -1.79
C GLU A 182 18.29 35.06 -0.37
N LEU A 183 16.98 34.96 -0.14
CA LEU A 183 16.39 35.10 1.19
C LEU A 183 16.88 34.02 2.15
N CYS A 184 16.95 32.76 1.71
CA CYS A 184 17.51 31.65 2.49
C CYS A 184 18.98 31.90 2.84
N SER A 185 19.80 32.34 1.88
CA SER A 185 21.22 32.64 2.13
C SER A 185 21.40 33.79 3.11
N MET A 186 20.61 34.86 2.99
CA MET A 186 20.62 35.99 3.92
C MET A 186 20.18 35.58 5.33
N SER A 187 19.12 34.79 5.45
CA SER A 187 18.65 34.23 6.72
C SER A 187 19.67 33.28 7.36
N GLY A 188 20.33 32.45 6.55
CA GLY A 188 21.42 31.57 6.99
C GLY A 188 22.61 32.37 7.53
N ASN A 189 22.98 33.47 6.88
CA ASN A 189 24.09 34.33 7.33
C ASN A 189 23.79 34.97 8.69
N VAL A 190 22.56 35.47 8.85
CA VAL A 190 22.07 36.01 10.13
C VAL A 190 22.15 34.93 11.22
N THR A 191 21.66 33.74 10.92
CA THR A 191 21.63 32.60 11.85
C THR A 191 23.04 32.21 12.31
N CYS A 192 23.99 32.16 11.37
CA CYS A 192 25.39 31.86 11.62
C CYS A 192 26.06 32.89 12.54
N LEU A 193 25.83 34.18 12.31
CA LEU A 193 26.37 35.25 13.16
C LEU A 193 25.70 35.29 14.54
N VAL A 194 24.39 35.00 14.62
CA VAL A 194 23.70 34.85 15.92
C VAL A 194 24.24 33.65 16.70
N GLN A 195 24.57 32.55 16.04
CA GLN A 195 25.23 31.40 16.66
C GLN A 195 26.61 31.76 17.20
N LEU A 196 27.39 32.54 16.45
CA LEU A 196 28.67 33.04 16.91
C LEU A 196 28.53 34.00 18.10
N LEU A 197 27.49 34.84 18.10
CA LEU A 197 27.18 35.73 19.22
C LEU A 197 26.89 34.95 20.51
N GLN A 198 26.22 33.80 20.42
CA GLN A 198 25.92 32.94 21.57
C GLN A 198 27.17 32.31 22.20
N GLN A 199 28.31 32.28 21.49
CA GLN A 199 29.59 31.83 22.06
C GLN A 199 30.25 32.92 22.93
N CYS A 200 29.81 34.17 22.83
CA CYS A 200 30.34 35.29 23.61
C CYS A 200 29.72 35.31 25.01
N GLN A 201 30.55 35.55 26.03
CA GLN A 201 30.06 35.80 27.40
C GLN A 201 29.55 37.25 27.51
N LEU A 202 28.24 37.42 27.57
CA LEU A 202 27.56 38.71 27.70
C LEU A 202 27.23 39.05 29.17
N LEU A 203 26.86 40.30 29.45
CA LEU A 203 26.45 40.71 30.78
C LEU A 203 25.18 39.99 31.22
N PRO A 204 24.95 39.81 32.54
CA PRO A 204 23.71 39.30 33.07
C PRO A 204 22.54 40.13 32.53
N HIS A 205 21.57 39.44 31.94
CA HIS A 205 20.43 40.05 31.29
C HIS A 205 19.39 40.52 32.32
N ASP A 206 18.75 41.65 32.06
CA ASP A 206 17.66 42.18 32.89
C ASP A 206 16.42 41.28 32.78
N LEU A 207 15.88 40.82 33.91
CA LEU A 207 14.75 39.88 33.93
C LEU A 207 13.49 40.47 33.30
N ASP A 208 13.37 41.80 33.27
CA ASP A 208 12.23 42.52 32.70
C ASP A 208 12.30 42.67 31.17
N LEU A 209 13.40 42.24 30.54
CA LEU A 209 13.60 42.30 29.09
C LEU A 209 13.62 40.89 28.47
N PRO A 210 13.38 40.75 27.14
CA PRO A 210 13.58 39.47 26.45
C PRO A 210 15.06 39.05 26.46
N SER A 211 15.35 37.84 26.95
CA SER A 211 16.73 37.36 27.00
C SER A 211 17.32 37.14 25.60
N PRO A 212 18.64 37.32 25.42
CA PRO A 212 19.32 37.06 24.14
C PRO A 212 19.15 35.63 23.63
N SER A 213 19.00 34.65 24.53
CA SER A 213 18.75 33.26 24.15
C SER A 213 17.34 33.05 23.59
N LEU A 214 16.32 33.70 24.17
CA LEU A 214 14.94 33.63 23.69
C LEU A 214 14.78 34.29 22.33
N THR A 215 15.37 35.47 22.12
CA THR A 215 15.31 36.18 20.83
C THR A 215 16.15 35.49 19.75
N ALA A 216 17.31 34.94 20.09
CA ALA A 216 18.08 34.09 19.18
C ALA A 216 17.28 32.85 18.74
N GLN A 217 16.55 32.20 19.66
CA GLN A 217 15.65 31.07 19.31
C GLN A 217 14.61 31.47 18.26
N ALA A 218 14.03 32.67 18.38
CA ALA A 218 13.07 33.16 17.38
C ALA A 218 13.74 33.37 16.01
N VAL A 219 15.00 33.84 15.97
CA VAL A 219 15.77 33.97 14.71
C VAL A 219 15.97 32.59 14.06
N TYR A 220 16.33 31.57 14.85
CA TYR A 220 16.47 30.20 14.36
C TYR A 220 15.15 29.63 13.82
N LEU A 221 14.01 29.92 14.48
CA LEU A 221 12.69 29.51 14.00
C LEU A 221 12.33 30.20 12.67
N ALA A 222 12.63 31.49 12.53
CA ALA A 222 12.42 32.22 11.28
C ALA A 222 13.24 31.64 10.12
N ASN A 223 14.51 31.28 10.38
CA ASN A 223 15.33 30.56 9.43
C ASN A 223 14.77 29.16 9.12
N GLY A 224 14.22 28.47 10.13
CA GLY A 224 13.56 27.17 9.97
C GLY A 224 12.39 27.20 8.97
N VAL A 225 11.62 28.28 8.92
CA VAL A 225 10.56 28.46 7.91
C VAL A 225 11.14 28.55 6.50
N TYR A 226 12.20 29.34 6.30
CA TYR A 226 12.89 29.42 5.00
C TYR A 226 13.49 28.07 4.57
N THR A 227 14.10 27.33 5.51
CA THR A 227 14.59 25.98 5.25
C THR A 227 13.46 25.06 4.82
N CYS A 228 12.30 25.08 5.50
CA CYS A 228 11.14 24.27 5.09
C CYS A 228 10.61 24.65 3.70
N LEU A 229 10.61 25.93 3.32
CA LEU A 229 10.25 26.37 1.97
C LEU A 229 11.24 25.86 0.91
N GLN A 230 12.54 25.87 1.21
CA GLN A 230 13.57 25.34 0.33
C GLN A 230 13.48 23.81 0.20
N GLU A 231 13.24 23.10 1.30
CA GLU A 231 13.01 21.66 1.35
C GLU A 231 11.76 21.27 0.56
N LEU A 232 10.64 21.99 0.71
CA LEU A 232 9.42 21.78 -0.07
C LEU A 232 9.70 21.84 -1.59
N ASN A 233 10.40 22.87 -2.06
CA ASN A 233 10.74 23.00 -3.48
C ASN A 233 11.73 21.92 -3.95
N THR A 234 12.68 21.52 -3.10
CA THR A 234 13.70 20.51 -3.42
C THR A 234 13.09 19.11 -3.47
N ASN A 235 12.36 18.73 -2.41
CA ASN A 235 11.65 17.44 -2.30
C ASN A 235 10.60 17.30 -3.41
N PHE A 236 9.90 18.37 -3.75
CA PHE A 236 8.99 18.37 -4.89
C PHE A 236 9.71 18.00 -6.19
N ARG A 237 10.81 18.68 -6.55
CA ARG A 237 11.53 18.42 -7.82
C ARG A 237 12.24 17.06 -7.86
N GLN A 238 12.75 16.60 -6.72
CA GLN A 238 13.58 15.40 -6.64
C GLN A 238 12.77 14.12 -6.39
N ILE A 239 11.65 14.21 -5.68
CA ILE A 239 10.88 13.04 -5.22
C ILE A 239 9.46 13.06 -5.81
N ILE A 240 8.66 14.08 -5.47
CA ILE A 240 7.23 14.11 -5.82
C ILE A 240 7.02 14.16 -7.34
N PHE A 241 7.71 15.06 -8.03
CA PHE A 241 7.58 15.24 -9.47
C PHE A 241 7.90 13.97 -10.29
N PRO A 242 9.10 13.35 -10.16
CA PRO A 242 9.41 12.12 -10.89
C PRO A 242 8.42 10.99 -10.59
N GLU A 243 8.05 10.83 -9.32
CA GLU A 243 7.19 9.71 -8.92
C GLU A 243 5.75 9.92 -9.41
N ALA A 244 5.21 11.14 -9.29
CA ALA A 244 3.91 11.49 -9.85
C ALA A 244 3.85 11.25 -11.35
N LEU A 245 4.85 11.73 -12.10
CA LEU A 245 4.88 11.53 -13.54
C LEU A 245 5.01 10.04 -13.90
N ARG A 246 5.82 9.27 -13.17
CA ARG A 246 5.96 7.81 -13.34
C ARG A 246 4.61 7.11 -13.15
N CYS A 247 3.90 7.40 -12.06
CA CYS A 247 2.59 6.81 -11.75
C CYS A 247 1.54 7.17 -12.82
N MET A 248 1.53 8.43 -13.29
CA MET A 248 0.65 8.88 -14.38
C MET A 248 0.92 8.15 -15.70
N LEU A 249 2.19 8.05 -16.12
CA LEU A 249 2.55 7.32 -17.33
C LEU A 249 2.16 5.84 -17.22
N LYS A 250 2.32 5.23 -16.04
CA LYS A 250 1.97 3.83 -15.80
C LYS A 250 0.47 3.56 -15.66
N GLY A 251 -0.38 4.59 -15.57
CA GLY A 251 -1.82 4.41 -15.33
C GLY A 251 -2.06 3.66 -14.02
N GLU A 252 -1.45 4.16 -12.95
CA GLU A 252 -1.54 3.60 -11.60
C GLU A 252 -2.95 3.87 -11.02
N SER A 253 -3.79 2.83 -10.99
CA SER A 253 -5.22 2.94 -10.70
C SER A 253 -5.54 3.56 -9.34
N THR A 254 -4.70 3.30 -8.33
CA THR A 254 -4.89 3.86 -6.98
C THR A 254 -4.68 5.37 -6.96
N LEU A 255 -3.75 5.90 -7.76
CA LEU A 255 -3.54 7.35 -7.89
C LEU A 255 -4.68 8.00 -8.68
N GLU A 256 -5.11 7.38 -9.78
CA GLU A 256 -6.24 7.88 -10.58
C GLU A 256 -7.54 7.95 -9.76
N SER A 257 -7.86 6.91 -8.97
CA SER A 257 -9.01 6.91 -8.05
C SER A 257 -8.90 8.02 -7.03
N MET A 258 -7.74 8.19 -6.39
CA MET A 258 -7.52 9.22 -5.37
C MET A 258 -7.66 10.63 -5.92
N LEU A 259 -7.20 10.89 -7.15
CA LEU A 259 -7.36 12.20 -7.78
C LEU A 259 -8.80 12.48 -8.20
N LEU A 260 -9.53 11.45 -8.67
CA LEU A 260 -10.96 11.57 -8.94
C LEU A 260 -11.75 11.84 -7.67
N GLU A 261 -11.45 11.13 -6.58
CA GLU A 261 -12.04 11.37 -5.26
C GLU A 261 -11.72 12.79 -4.76
N LEU A 262 -10.49 13.27 -4.97
CA LEU A 262 -10.10 14.64 -4.63
C LEU A 262 -10.88 15.70 -5.45
N ASP A 263 -11.00 15.51 -6.77
CA ASP A 263 -11.76 16.42 -7.63
C ASP A 263 -13.25 16.44 -7.24
N GLN A 264 -13.84 15.26 -6.97
CA GLN A 264 -15.23 15.13 -6.49
C GLN A 264 -15.43 15.82 -5.14
N LEU A 265 -14.50 15.64 -4.20
CA LEU A 265 -14.54 16.28 -2.89
C LEU A 265 -14.53 17.81 -3.03
N ILE A 266 -13.68 18.35 -3.90
CA ILE A 266 -13.61 19.80 -4.16
C ILE A 266 -14.92 20.30 -4.79
N GLU A 267 -15.49 19.57 -5.75
CA GLU A 267 -16.74 19.95 -6.43
C GLU A 267 -17.96 19.88 -5.51
N GLN A 268 -18.04 18.85 -4.66
CA GLN A 268 -19.17 18.64 -3.73
C GLN A 268 -19.20 19.66 -2.60
N CYS A 269 -18.03 20.04 -2.08
CA CYS A 269 -17.94 20.87 -0.89
C CYS A 269 -17.90 22.37 -1.17
N ALA A 270 -17.48 22.79 -2.38
CA ALA A 270 -17.27 24.20 -2.66
C ALA A 270 -18.55 24.99 -3.01
N ASP A 271 -19.75 24.43 -2.85
CA ASP A 271 -21.05 25.08 -3.10
C ASP A 271 -21.12 25.84 -4.44
N GLY A 272 -20.48 25.30 -5.49
CA GLY A 272 -20.41 25.88 -6.83
C GLY A 272 -19.33 26.96 -7.03
N LEU A 273 -18.57 27.33 -5.99
CA LEU A 273 -17.38 28.18 -6.09
C LEU A 273 -16.14 27.37 -6.46
N SER A 274 -15.13 28.04 -7.02
CA SER A 274 -13.80 27.45 -7.19
C SER A 274 -12.98 27.58 -5.89
N LEU A 275 -11.93 26.77 -5.70
CA LEU A 275 -10.99 26.92 -4.57
C LEU A 275 -10.42 28.35 -4.46
N GLN A 276 -10.14 28.98 -5.61
CA GLN A 276 -9.72 30.38 -5.65
C GLN A 276 -10.84 31.31 -5.17
N GLY A 277 -12.09 31.05 -5.58
CA GLY A 277 -13.25 31.83 -5.13
C GLY A 277 -13.47 31.76 -3.62
N LEU A 278 -13.30 30.58 -3.02
CA LEU A 278 -13.33 30.41 -1.56
C LEU A 278 -12.18 31.18 -0.88
N ALA A 279 -10.96 31.10 -1.43
CA ALA A 279 -9.82 31.84 -0.89
C ALA A 279 -9.99 33.36 -0.99
N ASP A 280 -10.59 33.86 -2.08
CA ASP A 280 -10.88 35.27 -2.29
C ASP A 280 -11.99 35.76 -1.34
N ALA A 281 -13.01 34.94 -1.08
CA ALA A 281 -14.07 35.23 -0.10
C ALA A 281 -13.49 35.32 1.32
N LEU A 282 -12.65 34.37 1.72
CA LEU A 282 -11.97 34.41 3.03
C LEU A 282 -10.99 35.59 3.15
N GLN A 283 -10.33 36.00 2.06
CA GLN A 283 -9.52 37.22 2.06
C GLN A 283 -10.37 38.48 2.21
N ALA A 284 -11.57 38.52 1.62
CA ALA A 284 -12.53 39.61 1.81
C ALA A 284 -13.01 39.67 3.26
N HIS A 285 -13.39 38.53 3.84
CA HIS A 285 -13.72 38.41 5.27
C HIS A 285 -12.59 38.97 6.16
N LEU A 286 -11.33 38.56 5.91
CA LEU A 286 -10.19 39.04 6.69
C LEU A 286 -10.01 40.56 6.61
N ARG A 287 -10.29 41.16 5.45
CA ARG A 287 -10.29 42.63 5.29
C ARG A 287 -11.46 43.28 6.03
N ASN A 288 -12.65 42.69 5.98
CA ASN A 288 -13.84 43.20 6.65
C ASN A 288 -13.68 43.18 8.18
N VAL A 289 -13.16 42.08 8.74
CA VAL A 289 -12.84 41.96 10.17
C VAL A 289 -11.78 42.97 10.58
N ALA A 290 -10.76 43.20 9.74
CA ALA A 290 -9.75 44.23 10.01
C ALA A 290 -10.35 45.66 10.03
N MET A 291 -11.44 45.89 9.28
CA MET A 291 -12.19 47.15 9.23
C MET A 291 -13.33 47.24 10.26
N GLY A 292 -13.57 46.19 11.06
CA GLY A 292 -14.63 46.13 12.06
C GLY A 292 -16.05 45.95 11.47
N LEU A 293 -16.14 45.41 10.25
CA LEU A 293 -17.40 45.05 9.58
C LEU A 293 -17.58 43.54 9.73
N GLU A 294 -18.55 43.09 10.52
CA GLU A 294 -18.88 41.66 10.70
C GLU A 294 -20.15 41.32 9.90
N GLU A 295 -20.08 40.35 8.99
CA GLU A 295 -21.22 39.84 8.20
C GLU A 295 -21.43 38.33 8.43
N GLU A 296 -22.68 37.86 8.57
CA GLU A 296 -23.00 36.43 8.77
C GLU A 296 -22.63 35.53 7.57
N ALA A 297 -22.48 36.11 6.37
CA ALA A 297 -22.09 35.38 5.16
C ALA A 297 -20.64 34.88 5.21
N ASP A 298 -19.81 35.47 6.06
CA ASP A 298 -18.39 35.14 6.15
C ASP A 298 -18.12 33.85 6.95
N ASP A 299 -18.96 33.54 7.96
CA ASP A 299 -18.85 32.31 8.77
C ASP A 299 -19.14 31.06 7.93
N HIS A 300 -20.03 31.17 6.94
CA HIS A 300 -20.36 30.08 6.03
C HIS A 300 -19.15 29.58 5.23
N TYR A 301 -18.34 30.48 4.66
CA TYR A 301 -17.16 30.09 3.88
C TYR A 301 -16.06 29.44 4.73
N LEU A 302 -15.95 29.84 6.01
CA LEU A 302 -15.08 29.19 6.97
C LEU A 302 -15.54 27.77 7.28
N ASP A 303 -16.84 27.55 7.49
CA ASP A 303 -17.40 26.22 7.75
C ASP A 303 -17.25 25.28 6.56
N VAL A 304 -17.50 25.77 5.35
CA VAL A 304 -17.23 25.04 4.09
C VAL A 304 -15.77 24.61 4.01
N THR A 305 -14.83 25.52 4.31
CA THR A 305 -13.39 25.23 4.24
C THR A 305 -12.95 24.23 5.32
N ARG A 306 -13.49 24.32 6.54
CA ARG A 306 -13.23 23.34 7.62
C ARG A 306 -13.73 21.95 7.26
N MET A 307 -14.92 21.87 6.66
CA MET A 307 -15.50 20.61 6.19
C MET A 307 -14.64 20.00 5.08
N LEU A 308 -14.20 20.81 4.12
CA LEU A 308 -13.24 20.40 3.08
C LEU A 308 -11.93 19.86 3.68
N ARG A 309 -11.37 20.54 4.69
CA ARG A 309 -10.16 20.12 5.40
C ARG A 309 -10.33 18.78 6.11
N ALA A 310 -11.46 18.59 6.80
CA ALA A 310 -11.75 17.35 7.51
C ALA A 310 -11.83 16.17 6.52
N GLN A 311 -12.60 16.31 5.44
CA GLN A 311 -12.74 15.25 4.44
C GLN A 311 -11.43 14.96 3.70
N TYR A 312 -10.65 15.99 3.38
CA TYR A 312 -9.33 15.78 2.78
C TYR A 312 -8.37 15.06 3.74
N SER A 313 -8.45 15.37 5.04
CA SER A 313 -7.67 14.68 6.07
C SER A 313 -8.05 13.20 6.20
N GLU A 314 -9.33 12.86 5.98
CA GLU A 314 -9.79 11.46 5.91
C GLU A 314 -9.30 10.75 4.63
N LEU A 315 -9.27 11.46 3.50
CA LEU A 315 -8.77 10.92 2.22
C LEU A 315 -7.31 10.46 2.30
N ILE A 316 -6.45 11.23 2.99
CA ILE A 316 -5.02 10.94 3.13
C ILE A 316 -4.69 9.96 4.27
N GLN A 317 -5.66 9.62 5.13
CA GLN A 317 -5.46 8.66 6.22
C GLN A 317 -5.44 7.20 5.72
N PRO A 318 -4.70 6.31 6.40
CA PRO A 318 -4.69 4.90 6.06
C PRO A 318 -6.09 4.29 6.24
N ARG A 319 -6.71 3.84 5.15
CA ARG A 319 -8.02 3.17 5.20
C ARG A 319 -7.84 1.76 5.77
N SER A 320 -8.44 1.50 6.94
CA SER A 320 -8.61 0.15 7.46
C SER A 320 -9.60 -0.58 6.56
N GLN A 321 -9.16 -1.60 5.82
CA GLN A 321 -10.10 -2.46 5.12
C GLN A 321 -10.92 -3.21 6.18
N GLU A 322 -12.20 -2.86 6.33
CA GLU A 322 -13.11 -3.51 7.26
C GLU A 322 -13.16 -5.02 6.94
N GLY A 323 -12.51 -5.85 7.76
CA GLY A 323 -12.61 -7.31 7.62
C GLY A 323 -11.46 -8.16 8.18
N ALA A 324 -10.26 -7.61 8.44
CA ALA A 324 -9.13 -8.41 8.92
C ALA A 324 -8.52 -7.89 10.22
N LEU A 325 -8.91 -8.49 11.35
CA LEU A 325 -8.26 -8.33 12.65
C LEU A 325 -6.82 -8.88 12.58
N GLN A 326 -5.82 -8.07 12.17
CA GLN A 326 -4.37 -8.13 12.50
C GLN A 326 -3.38 -7.65 11.41
N ASP A 327 -3.78 -6.87 10.41
CA ASP A 327 -2.78 -6.28 9.50
C ASP A 327 -2.54 -4.78 9.77
N THR A 328 -1.25 -4.40 9.79
CA THR A 328 -0.83 -2.99 9.73
C THR A 328 -1.45 -2.34 8.50
N PRO A 329 -2.07 -1.16 8.61
CA PRO A 329 -2.74 -0.56 7.46
C PRO A 329 -1.69 -0.23 6.39
N LYS A 330 -1.75 -0.92 5.25
CA LYS A 330 -0.86 -0.70 4.11
C LYS A 330 -1.45 0.40 3.23
N MET A 331 -0.74 1.52 3.12
CA MET A 331 -1.12 2.60 2.20
C MET A 331 -0.88 2.18 0.74
N SER A 332 -1.79 2.60 -0.14
CA SER A 332 -1.58 2.45 -1.59
C SER A 332 -0.48 3.38 -2.08
N ALA A 333 0.10 3.11 -3.25
CA ALA A 333 1.12 3.97 -3.85
C ALA A 333 0.61 5.40 -4.12
N GLY A 334 -0.64 5.53 -4.61
CA GLY A 334 -1.29 6.82 -4.78
C GLY A 334 -1.47 7.58 -3.46
N GLN A 335 -1.87 6.89 -2.39
CA GLN A 335 -1.97 7.47 -1.05
C GLN A 335 -0.62 7.89 -0.50
N MET A 336 0.41 7.04 -0.60
CA MET A 336 1.76 7.38 -0.14
C MET A 336 2.31 8.62 -0.85
N LEU A 337 2.08 8.76 -2.16
CA LEU A 337 2.50 9.92 -2.91
C LEU A 337 1.77 11.20 -2.46
N LEU A 338 0.45 11.12 -2.27
CA LEU A 338 -0.34 12.26 -1.81
C LEU A 338 0.04 12.66 -0.37
N VAL A 339 0.22 11.70 0.53
CA VAL A 339 0.69 11.91 1.91
C VAL A 339 2.10 12.51 1.93
N ALA A 340 3.02 12.00 1.11
CA ALA A 340 4.37 12.54 1.03
C ALA A 340 4.36 13.99 0.52
N PHE A 341 3.51 14.29 -0.48
CA PHE A 341 3.37 15.65 -0.99
C PHE A 341 2.77 16.57 0.08
N ASP A 342 1.68 16.14 0.71
CA ASP A 342 1.00 16.85 1.78
C ASP A 342 1.89 17.14 2.99
N GLY A 343 2.69 16.15 3.38
CA GLY A 343 3.64 16.23 4.49
C GLY A 343 4.66 17.36 4.33
N THR A 344 5.07 17.69 3.09
CA THR A 344 5.98 18.83 2.85
C THR A 344 5.33 20.17 3.20
N PHE A 345 4.03 20.34 2.97
CA PHE A 345 3.31 21.55 3.36
C PHE A 345 3.02 21.56 4.88
N ALA A 346 2.64 20.42 5.46
CA ALA A 346 2.39 20.32 6.89
C ALA A 346 3.65 20.64 7.73
N GLN A 347 4.84 20.26 7.26
CA GLN A 347 6.11 20.63 7.87
C GLN A 347 6.31 22.15 7.89
N LEU A 348 6.00 22.84 6.78
CA LEU A 348 6.07 24.29 6.67
C LEU A 348 5.07 24.98 7.62
N GLU A 349 3.81 24.51 7.64
CA GLU A 349 2.77 25.02 8.55
C GLU A 349 3.20 24.89 10.01
N THR A 350 3.78 23.75 10.39
CA THR A 350 4.30 23.51 11.74
C THR A 350 5.45 24.45 12.09
N ALA A 351 6.44 24.61 11.19
CA ALA A 351 7.58 25.49 11.41
C ALA A 351 7.14 26.96 11.59
N PHE A 352 6.20 27.41 10.75
CA PHE A 352 5.63 28.75 10.86
C PHE A 352 4.83 28.93 12.15
N GLY A 353 4.01 27.95 12.53
CA GLY A 353 3.25 27.97 13.77
C GLY A 353 4.14 28.13 15.00
N LEU A 354 5.28 27.42 15.04
CA LEU A 354 6.27 27.53 16.12
C LEU A 354 6.89 28.94 16.21
N LEU A 355 7.18 29.58 15.07
CA LEU A 355 7.69 30.95 15.03
C LEU A 355 6.68 31.94 15.62
N ILE A 356 5.43 31.88 15.16
CA ILE A 356 4.38 32.79 15.62
C ILE A 356 4.09 32.57 17.11
N ASP A 357 4.00 31.32 17.56
CA ASP A 357 3.80 31.01 18.98
C ASP A 357 4.94 31.56 19.84
N LYS A 358 6.18 31.51 19.34
CA LYS A 358 7.33 32.07 20.05
C LYS A 358 7.27 33.59 20.13
N LEU A 359 6.87 34.26 19.05
CA LEU A 359 6.74 35.71 19.00
C LEU A 359 5.60 36.21 19.91
N ASN A 360 4.45 35.55 19.90
CA ASN A 360 3.29 35.94 20.70
C ASN A 360 3.51 35.75 22.21
N LYS A 361 4.35 34.79 22.61
CA LYS A 361 4.73 34.55 24.02
C LYS A 361 5.83 35.49 24.52
N MET A 362 6.45 36.29 23.66
CA MET A 362 7.57 37.14 24.01
C MET A 362 7.11 38.53 24.45
N GLU A 363 7.47 38.94 25.66
CA GLU A 363 7.13 40.25 26.22
C GLU A 363 8.07 41.33 25.68
N VAL A 364 7.66 42.00 24.59
CA VAL A 364 8.47 43.05 23.94
C VAL A 364 8.15 44.42 24.53
N PRO A 365 9.15 45.17 25.05
CA PRO A 365 8.95 46.54 25.55
C PRO A 365 8.36 47.48 24.49
N ALA A 366 7.41 48.32 24.89
CA ALA A 366 6.73 49.24 23.98
C ALA A 366 7.71 50.22 23.29
N ALA A 367 8.76 50.64 23.99
CA ALA A 367 9.81 51.50 23.44
C ALA A 367 10.48 50.89 22.20
N TRP A 368 10.71 49.57 22.17
CA TRP A 368 11.41 48.91 21.06
C TRP A 368 10.64 49.00 19.73
N ARG A 369 9.31 49.20 19.79
CA ARG A 369 8.48 49.41 18.57
C ARG A 369 8.78 50.73 17.85
N LYS A 370 9.44 51.70 18.51
CA LYS A 370 9.84 52.98 17.91
C LYS A 370 11.16 52.88 17.13
N ILE A 371 11.86 51.75 17.21
CA ILE A 371 13.11 51.53 16.47
C ILE A 371 12.76 51.37 14.99
N ASP A 372 13.48 52.11 14.14
CA ASP A 372 13.23 52.22 12.70
C ASP A 372 13.06 50.87 12.01
N VAL A 373 14.02 49.96 12.22
CA VAL A 373 14.03 48.64 11.61
C VAL A 373 12.84 47.77 12.03
N ILE A 374 12.47 47.79 13.32
CA ILE A 374 11.32 47.02 13.83
C ILE A 374 10.02 47.59 13.28
N ARG A 375 9.93 48.92 13.20
CA ARG A 375 8.76 49.63 12.65
C ARG A 375 8.60 49.36 11.15
N GLU A 376 9.68 49.46 10.39
CA GLU A 376 9.69 49.23 8.94
C GLU A 376 9.42 47.75 8.62
N ALA A 377 10.00 46.82 9.37
CA ALA A 377 9.71 45.39 9.24
C ALA A 377 8.24 45.06 9.53
N ARG A 378 7.63 45.67 10.56
CA ARG A 378 6.19 45.55 10.82
C ARG A 378 5.34 46.20 9.74
N ALA A 379 5.78 47.30 9.15
CA ALA A 379 5.05 47.95 8.05
C ALA A 379 5.08 47.13 6.74
N ALA A 380 6.10 46.27 6.57
CA ALA A 380 6.20 45.34 5.43
C ALA A 380 5.31 44.10 5.58
N GLN A 381 4.79 43.81 6.79
CA GLN A 381 3.87 42.70 7.03
C GLN A 381 2.49 43.00 6.42
N VAL A 382 2.01 42.09 5.58
CA VAL A 382 0.67 42.18 4.99
C VAL A 382 -0.40 41.82 6.03
N ASN A 383 -0.11 40.86 6.90
CA ASN A 383 -1.03 40.33 7.89
C ASN A 383 -0.39 40.35 9.29
N PHE A 384 -1.22 40.53 10.32
CA PHE A 384 -0.81 40.48 11.72
C PHE A 384 -1.33 39.21 12.41
N PHE A 385 -0.47 38.55 13.19
CA PHE A 385 -0.73 37.25 13.82
C PHE A 385 -1.02 37.31 15.32
N ASP A 386 -1.27 38.52 15.85
CA ASP A 386 -1.53 38.74 17.28
C ASP A 386 -2.90 38.17 17.72
N LYS A 387 -3.89 38.14 16.82
CA LYS A 387 -5.25 37.64 17.08
C LYS A 387 -5.42 36.21 16.57
N ALA A 388 -5.93 35.31 17.42
CA ALA A 388 -6.16 33.91 17.08
C ALA A 388 -7.13 33.71 15.90
N GLN A 389 -8.22 34.49 15.83
CA GLN A 389 -9.20 34.42 14.75
C GLN A 389 -8.58 34.77 13.38
N HIS A 390 -7.82 35.86 13.28
CA HIS A 390 -7.14 36.23 12.03
C HIS A 390 -6.16 35.15 11.56
N ARG A 391 -5.40 34.57 12.50
CA ARG A 391 -4.48 33.48 12.21
C ARG A 391 -5.21 32.26 11.65
N GLN A 392 -6.33 31.88 12.25
CA GLN A 392 -7.12 30.74 11.81
C GLN A 392 -7.64 30.93 10.37
N VAL A 393 -8.15 32.12 10.03
CA VAL A 393 -8.60 32.42 8.65
C VAL A 393 -7.45 32.30 7.64
N LEU A 394 -6.24 32.78 7.99
CA LEU A 394 -5.05 32.64 7.12
C LEU A 394 -4.62 31.18 6.95
N GLU A 395 -4.69 30.38 8.01
CA GLU A 395 -4.41 28.94 7.95
C GLU A 395 -5.40 28.21 7.01
N GLU A 396 -6.68 28.62 6.98
CA GLU A 396 -7.67 28.11 6.04
C GLU A 396 -7.41 28.57 4.59
N ILE A 397 -7.05 29.84 4.37
CA ILE A 397 -6.67 30.35 3.04
C ILE A 397 -5.47 29.57 2.47
N PHE A 398 -4.44 29.33 3.29
CA PHE A 398 -3.24 28.62 2.82
C PHE A 398 -3.47 27.12 2.63
N PHE A 399 -4.42 26.52 3.36
CA PHE A 399 -4.89 25.18 3.06
C PHE A 399 -5.57 25.09 1.69
N LEU A 400 -6.45 26.04 1.35
CA LEU A 400 -7.08 26.09 0.02
C LEU A 400 -6.03 26.25 -1.09
N LYS A 401 -5.05 27.14 -0.90
CA LYS A 401 -3.94 27.34 -1.84
C LYS A 401 -3.09 26.08 -2.01
N ARG A 402 -2.79 25.37 -0.93
CA ARG A 402 -2.10 24.08 -0.96
C ARG A 402 -2.89 23.05 -1.78
N LEU A 403 -4.19 22.90 -1.51
CA LEU A 403 -5.04 21.96 -2.23
C LEU A 403 -5.10 22.29 -3.73
N GLN A 404 -5.19 23.57 -4.06
CA GLN A 404 -5.14 24.06 -5.43
C GLN A 404 -3.79 23.74 -6.09
N SER A 405 -2.66 23.99 -5.42
CA SER A 405 -1.33 23.66 -5.95
C SER A 405 -1.15 22.17 -6.20
N ILE A 406 -1.64 21.31 -5.31
CA ILE A 406 -1.62 19.84 -5.47
C ILE A 406 -2.43 19.43 -6.70
N ARG A 407 -3.68 19.91 -6.80
CA ARG A 407 -4.59 19.58 -7.91
C ARG A 407 -4.04 20.07 -9.25
N ASP A 408 -3.62 21.32 -9.32
CA ASP A 408 -3.11 21.93 -10.55
C ASP A 408 -1.82 21.23 -11.00
N PHE A 409 -0.94 20.86 -10.06
CA PHE A 409 0.23 20.04 -10.35
C PHE A 409 -0.13 18.70 -11.00
N PHE A 410 -1.02 17.92 -10.39
CA PHE A 410 -1.39 16.61 -10.92
C PHE A 410 -2.10 16.69 -12.27
N ARG A 411 -2.92 17.74 -12.50
CA ARG A 411 -3.52 18.01 -13.82
C ARG A 411 -2.48 18.31 -14.88
N LEU A 412 -1.47 19.11 -14.57
CA LEU A 412 -0.35 19.39 -15.48
C LEU A 412 0.47 18.13 -15.77
N CYS A 413 0.75 17.30 -14.76
CA CYS A 413 1.41 16.01 -14.93
C CYS A 413 0.60 15.04 -15.79
N GLY A 414 -0.73 14.98 -15.60
CA GLY A 414 -1.63 14.17 -16.41
C GLY A 414 -1.65 14.60 -17.87
N SER A 415 -1.76 15.92 -18.13
CA SER A 415 -1.66 16.47 -19.49
C SER A 415 -0.31 16.16 -20.14
N PHE A 416 0.79 16.32 -19.42
CA PHE A 416 2.12 16.00 -19.93
C PHE A 416 2.27 14.49 -20.24
N ALA A 417 1.76 13.61 -19.37
CA ALA A 417 1.77 12.16 -19.59
C ALA A 417 0.93 11.74 -20.81
N GLN A 418 -0.20 12.42 -21.07
CA GLN A 418 -1.01 12.22 -22.27
C GLN A 418 -0.26 12.65 -23.54
N THR A 419 0.39 13.81 -23.52
CA THR A 419 1.24 14.30 -24.63
C THR A 419 2.38 13.33 -24.92
N LEU A 420 3.05 12.82 -23.87
CA LEU A 420 4.11 11.82 -24.00
C LEU A 420 3.60 10.45 -24.52
N SER A 421 2.31 10.15 -24.39
CA SER A 421 1.70 8.93 -24.93
C SER A 421 1.35 9.03 -26.42
N GLY A 422 1.58 10.19 -27.05
CA GLY A 422 1.28 10.42 -28.47
C GLY A 422 -0.22 10.56 -28.78
N ASN A 423 -1.06 10.78 -27.77
CA ASN A 423 -2.50 11.00 -27.96
C ASN A 423 -2.76 12.46 -28.29
N LEU A 424 -3.48 12.73 -29.38
CA LEU A 424 -4.00 14.06 -29.65
C LEU A 424 -4.95 14.46 -28.52
N PRO A 425 -4.75 15.61 -27.86
CA PRO A 425 -5.72 16.10 -26.90
C PRO A 425 -7.08 16.26 -27.59
N PRO A 426 -8.20 15.96 -26.92
CA PRO A 426 -9.53 16.21 -27.47
C PRO A 426 -9.61 17.69 -27.87
N ALA A 427 -10.22 17.97 -29.03
CA ALA A 427 -10.48 19.35 -29.42
C ALA A 427 -11.23 20.03 -28.26
N PRO A 428 -10.83 21.23 -27.83
CA PRO A 428 -11.62 21.94 -26.84
C PRO A 428 -13.02 22.09 -27.41
N ASP A 429 -14.02 21.61 -26.69
CA ASP A 429 -15.42 21.87 -27.01
C ASP A 429 -15.56 23.37 -27.28
N GLU A 430 -16.12 23.71 -28.44
CA GLU A 430 -16.52 25.08 -28.75
C GLU A 430 -17.46 25.55 -27.63
N ALA A 431 -16.94 26.30 -26.68
CA ALA A 431 -17.76 26.99 -25.71
C ALA A 431 -18.79 27.82 -26.49
N ALA A 432 -20.08 27.56 -26.22
CA ALA A 432 -21.20 28.24 -26.84
C ALA A 432 -21.00 29.76 -26.86
N PRO A 433 -21.48 30.48 -27.90
CA PRO A 433 -21.29 31.92 -28.01
C PRO A 433 -22.10 32.62 -26.91
N SER A 434 -21.44 32.93 -25.80
CA SER A 434 -21.97 33.84 -24.80
C SER A 434 -21.88 35.26 -25.35
N ASN A 435 -23.04 35.81 -25.71
CA ASN A 435 -23.22 37.21 -26.08
C ASN A 435 -22.98 38.11 -24.85
N GLY A 436 -21.71 38.43 -24.58
CA GLY A 436 -21.30 39.40 -23.58
C GLY A 436 -20.12 40.24 -24.07
N PRO A 437 -20.00 41.51 -23.67
CA PRO A 437 -18.93 42.38 -24.14
C PRO A 437 -17.56 41.85 -23.66
N VAL A 438 -16.67 41.68 -24.62
CA VAL A 438 -15.32 41.12 -24.48
C VAL A 438 -14.48 41.95 -23.49
N PRO A 439 -13.99 41.37 -22.38
CA PRO A 439 -12.90 41.96 -21.62
C PRO A 439 -11.58 41.70 -22.35
N LEU A 440 -10.72 42.73 -22.45
CA LEU A 440 -9.34 42.56 -22.89
C LEU A 440 -8.58 41.62 -21.93
N ALA A 441 -8.02 40.55 -22.51
CA ALA A 441 -6.92 39.72 -22.01
C ALA A 441 -7.16 38.81 -20.78
N LYS A 442 -7.40 37.52 -21.06
CA LYS A 442 -6.63 36.40 -20.47
C LYS A 442 -6.31 35.42 -21.62
N PRO A 443 -5.06 34.96 -21.78
CA PRO A 443 -4.72 34.08 -22.89
C PRO A 443 -5.40 32.73 -22.69
N GLY A 444 -6.27 32.37 -23.64
CA GLY A 444 -6.85 31.03 -23.74
C GLY A 444 -5.75 29.98 -23.78
N VAL A 445 -6.01 28.85 -23.13
CA VAL A 445 -5.11 27.69 -23.04
C VAL A 445 -4.56 27.38 -24.44
N PRO A 446 -3.24 27.57 -24.70
CA PRO A 446 -2.66 27.24 -25.98
C PRO A 446 -2.80 25.74 -26.21
N ARG A 447 -2.91 25.30 -27.47
CA ARG A 447 -2.70 23.90 -27.85
C ARG A 447 -1.45 23.40 -27.10
N LEU A 448 -1.65 22.52 -26.11
CA LEU A 448 -0.60 22.15 -25.16
C LEU A 448 0.49 21.34 -25.89
N GLY A 449 1.49 22.05 -26.40
CA GLY A 449 2.78 21.46 -26.76
C GLY A 449 3.47 20.89 -25.52
N ALA A 450 4.56 20.14 -25.71
CA ALA A 450 5.29 19.52 -24.61
C ALA A 450 5.66 20.55 -23.53
N MET A 451 5.14 20.37 -22.32
CA MET A 451 5.36 21.27 -21.18
C MET A 451 6.76 21.10 -20.59
N SER A 452 7.34 22.18 -20.07
CA SER A 452 8.64 22.11 -19.37
C SER A 452 8.47 21.72 -17.89
N GLU A 453 9.52 21.12 -17.31
CA GLU A 453 9.57 20.84 -15.86
C GLU A 453 9.36 22.11 -15.02
N GLU A 454 9.82 23.26 -15.51
CA GLU A 454 9.64 24.55 -14.84
C GLU A 454 8.17 25.01 -14.82
N GLN A 455 7.42 24.76 -15.91
CA GLN A 455 5.98 25.04 -15.96
C GLN A 455 5.19 24.13 -15.00
N MET A 456 5.57 22.85 -14.89
CA MET A 456 4.94 21.92 -13.96
C MET A 456 5.26 22.22 -12.50
N ALA A 457 6.42 22.83 -12.21
CA ALA A 457 6.80 23.29 -10.87
C ALA A 457 6.14 24.63 -10.48
N ARG A 458 5.51 25.34 -11.43
CA ARG A 458 4.96 26.68 -11.21
C ARG A 458 3.90 26.75 -10.10
N PRO A 459 2.95 25.79 -9.93
CA PRO A 459 1.96 25.87 -8.85
C PRO A 459 2.60 25.85 -7.45
N ILE A 460 3.74 25.16 -7.29
CA ILE A 460 4.47 25.04 -6.03
C ILE A 460 5.29 26.32 -5.78
N LYS A 461 5.91 26.87 -6.84
CA LYS A 461 6.58 28.18 -6.75
C LYS A 461 5.58 29.31 -6.44
N ALA A 462 4.40 29.27 -7.04
CA ALA A 462 3.33 30.24 -6.79
C ALA A 462 2.88 30.20 -5.34
N PHE A 463 2.63 29.00 -4.80
CA PHE A 463 2.36 28.82 -3.37
C PHE A 463 3.49 29.38 -2.50
N THR A 464 4.75 29.05 -2.82
CA THR A 464 5.91 29.50 -2.04
C THR A 464 6.01 31.03 -2.05
N ALA A 465 5.87 31.68 -3.20
CA ALA A 465 5.93 33.13 -3.32
C ALA A 465 4.79 33.81 -2.55
N ASP A 466 3.57 33.27 -2.64
CA ASP A 466 2.44 33.77 -1.86
C ASP A 466 2.63 33.55 -0.36
N PHE A 467 3.19 32.42 0.06
CA PHE A 467 3.50 32.14 1.46
C PHE A 467 4.52 33.14 1.99
N VAL A 468 5.62 33.35 1.26
CA VAL A 468 6.61 34.36 1.64
C VAL A 468 5.93 35.72 1.76
N ARG A 469 5.23 36.16 0.70
CA ARG A 469 4.59 37.48 0.60
C ARG A 469 3.56 37.76 1.69
N GLN A 470 2.67 36.80 1.98
CA GLN A 470 1.53 37.01 2.86
C GLN A 470 1.77 36.56 4.31
N MET A 471 2.67 35.60 4.53
CA MET A 471 2.88 34.99 5.85
C MET A 471 4.23 35.36 6.47
N LEU A 472 5.31 35.50 5.67
CA LEU A 472 6.67 35.58 6.20
C LEU A 472 7.31 36.98 6.11
N MET A 473 6.94 37.81 5.12
CA MET A 473 7.54 39.14 4.93
C MET A 473 7.54 39.96 6.21
N GLY A 474 8.67 40.62 6.51
CA GLY A 474 8.81 41.47 7.69
C GLY A 474 9.02 40.72 9.00
N LEU A 475 8.63 39.45 9.14
CA LEU A 475 8.80 38.70 10.39
C LEU A 475 10.27 38.40 10.70
N PRO A 476 11.08 37.80 9.80
CA PRO A 476 12.50 37.52 10.06
C PRO A 476 13.28 38.78 10.47
N THR A 477 13.03 39.88 9.76
CA THR A 477 13.67 41.17 10.02
C THR A 477 13.20 41.77 11.35
N GLN A 478 11.92 41.67 11.69
CA GLN A 478 11.42 42.07 13.01
C GLN A 478 12.10 41.26 14.12
N VAL A 479 12.17 39.94 13.98
CA VAL A 479 12.78 39.05 14.97
C VAL A 479 14.26 39.38 15.15
N LEU A 480 14.98 39.62 14.06
CA LEU A 480 16.38 40.06 14.11
C LEU A 480 16.55 41.41 14.81
N GLY A 481 15.65 42.37 14.54
CA GLY A 481 15.63 43.64 15.26
C GLY A 481 15.45 43.48 16.77
N LEU A 482 14.57 42.57 17.20
CA LEU A 482 14.38 42.24 18.62
C LEU A 482 15.61 41.56 19.22
N ALA A 483 16.24 40.64 18.50
CA ALA A 483 17.49 40.00 18.92
C ALA A 483 18.62 41.02 19.09
N LEU A 484 18.72 42.01 18.21
CA LEU A 484 19.69 43.09 18.33
C LEU A 484 19.43 43.99 19.54
N CYS A 485 18.16 44.29 19.85
CA CYS A 485 17.81 45.05 21.06
C CYS A 485 18.22 44.29 22.34
N SER A 486 17.91 42.99 22.42
CA SER A 486 18.37 42.14 23.53
C SER A 486 19.88 42.08 23.64
N ALA A 487 20.59 41.95 22.51
CA ALA A 487 22.05 41.90 22.48
C ALA A 487 22.69 43.23 22.93
N LEU A 488 22.12 44.37 22.53
CA LEU A 488 22.55 45.70 22.99
C LEU A 488 22.33 45.87 24.51
N GLY A 489 21.18 45.40 25.02
CA GLY A 489 20.93 45.32 26.46
C GLY A 489 21.99 44.51 27.19
N ALA A 490 22.32 43.32 26.66
CA ALA A 490 23.34 42.43 27.20
C ALA A 490 24.80 42.92 27.01
N LEU A 491 25.01 44.00 26.25
CA LEU A 491 26.27 44.76 26.17
C LEU A 491 26.31 45.95 27.15
N GLY A 492 25.25 46.13 27.93
CA GLY A 492 25.13 47.15 28.98
C GLY A 492 24.60 48.49 28.49
N THR A 493 23.84 48.50 27.38
CA THR A 493 23.11 49.68 26.89
C THR A 493 21.65 49.61 27.30
N ASP A 494 21.16 50.62 28.02
CA ASP A 494 19.73 50.76 28.30
C ASP A 494 18.98 51.25 27.05
N VAL A 495 18.51 50.30 26.26
CA VAL A 495 17.80 50.58 24.99
C VAL A 495 16.50 51.34 25.25
N VAL A 496 15.79 51.05 26.35
CA VAL A 496 14.50 51.70 26.67
C VAL A 496 14.74 53.18 26.98
N ALA A 497 15.65 53.49 27.90
CA ALA A 497 15.97 54.87 28.24
C ALA A 497 16.52 55.65 27.05
N GLN A 498 17.35 55.05 26.20
CA GLN A 498 17.89 55.71 25.00
C GLN A 498 16.81 56.03 23.95
N VAL A 499 15.79 55.18 23.83
CA VAL A 499 14.67 55.41 22.91
C VAL A 499 13.71 56.46 23.47
N GLU A 500 13.50 56.49 24.78
CA GLU A 500 12.62 57.46 25.44
C GLU A 500 13.25 58.84 25.58
N ALA A 501 14.57 58.93 25.78
CA ALA A 501 15.31 60.18 25.91
C ALA A 501 15.49 60.94 24.58
N LYS A 502 15.24 60.30 23.43
CA LYS A 502 15.21 60.99 22.13
C LYS A 502 13.87 61.69 21.97
N ASP A 503 13.82 62.94 22.43
CA ASP A 503 12.68 63.84 22.22
C ASP A 503 12.34 63.97 20.72
N PHE A 504 11.04 63.94 20.45
CA PHE A 504 10.39 63.81 19.14
C PHE A 504 10.97 64.74 18.03
N GLY A 505 11.77 64.16 17.12
CA GLY A 505 11.97 64.70 15.78
C GLY A 505 10.81 64.36 14.83
N ALA A 506 10.78 64.97 13.64
CA ALA A 506 9.67 64.94 12.67
C ALA A 506 9.21 63.54 12.19
N GLU A 507 9.99 62.47 12.40
CA GLU A 507 9.65 61.09 11.97
C GLU A 507 9.33 60.11 13.12
N GLY A 508 9.53 60.49 14.38
CA GLY A 508 9.22 59.65 15.55
C GLY A 508 9.88 58.26 15.59
N LYS A 509 11.04 58.06 14.92
CA LYS A 509 11.78 56.79 14.89
C LYS A 509 13.21 56.93 15.44
N VAL A 510 13.73 55.86 16.04
CA VAL A 510 15.12 55.78 16.53
C VAL A 510 15.92 54.82 15.65
N SER A 511 17.03 55.29 15.09
CA SER A 511 17.92 54.48 14.25
C SER A 511 18.64 53.38 15.04
N LEU A 512 18.46 52.13 14.63
CA LEU A 512 19.18 50.98 15.20
C LEU A 512 20.71 51.12 15.02
N ASP A 513 21.16 51.68 13.90
CA ASP A 513 22.59 51.88 13.60
C ASP A 513 23.23 52.90 14.55
N GLU A 514 22.49 53.94 14.93
CA GLU A 514 22.95 54.89 15.94
C GLU A 514 23.01 54.26 17.35
N LEU A 515 22.06 53.39 17.68
CA LEU A 515 22.07 52.66 18.94
C LEU A 515 23.27 51.70 19.02
N CYS A 516 23.57 50.97 17.93
CA CYS A 516 24.75 50.11 17.83
C CYS A 516 26.06 50.90 17.99
N LYS A 517 26.19 52.04 17.29
CA LYS A 517 27.37 52.91 17.42
C LYS A 517 27.56 53.43 18.84
N ARG A 518 26.49 53.94 19.45
CA ARG A 518 26.51 54.41 20.85
C ARG A 518 26.86 53.30 21.84
N ALA A 519 26.35 52.09 21.64
CA ALA A 519 26.67 50.95 22.51
C ALA A 519 28.17 50.61 22.49
N VAL A 520 28.80 50.65 21.30
CA VAL A 520 30.25 50.46 21.16
C VAL A 520 31.02 51.62 21.79
N GLU A 521 30.62 52.88 21.53
CA GLU A 521 31.27 54.07 22.12
C GLU A 521 31.19 54.06 23.66
N GLN A 522 30.02 53.79 24.22
CA GLN A 522 29.80 53.67 25.67
C GLN A 522 30.60 52.50 26.26
N GLY A 523 30.67 51.36 25.56
CA GLY A 523 31.48 50.23 26.00
C GLY A 523 32.97 50.55 26.04
N VAL A 524 33.48 51.34 25.09
CA VAL A 524 34.88 51.82 25.09
C VAL A 524 35.11 52.83 26.22
N GLN A 525 34.20 53.79 26.41
CA GLN A 525 34.29 54.79 27.49
C GLN A 525 34.21 54.15 28.88
N ALA A 526 33.39 53.11 29.04
CA ALA A 526 33.25 52.34 30.28
C ALA A 526 34.39 51.32 30.49
N GLY A 527 35.37 51.23 29.58
CA GLY A 527 36.48 50.28 29.67
C GLY A 527 36.11 48.81 29.45
N ARG A 528 34.87 48.52 29.04
CA ARG A 528 34.37 47.16 28.74
C ARG A 528 34.81 46.67 27.35
N LEU A 529 35.12 47.59 26.45
CA LEU A 529 35.61 47.32 25.10
C LEU A 529 37.02 47.90 24.93
N SER A 530 37.94 47.11 24.37
CA SER A 530 39.30 47.55 24.05
C SER A 530 39.43 47.78 22.56
N GLN A 531 39.96 48.93 22.14
CA GLN A 531 40.17 49.24 20.72
C GLN A 531 41.05 48.21 20.01
N LEU A 532 42.06 47.67 20.71
CA LEU A 532 42.94 46.62 20.17
C LEU A 532 42.16 45.32 19.91
N LEU A 533 41.31 44.92 20.86
CA LEU A 533 40.50 43.71 20.75
C LEU A 533 39.37 43.87 19.73
N LEU A 534 38.78 45.05 19.61
CA LEU A 534 37.81 45.38 18.56
C LEU A 534 38.41 45.22 17.16
N ASN A 535 39.64 45.71 16.93
CA ASN A 535 40.32 45.54 15.65
C ASN A 535 40.56 44.06 15.33
N ARG A 536 41.00 43.25 16.31
CA ARG A 536 41.19 41.80 16.13
C ARG A 536 39.87 41.07 15.88
N ALA A 537 38.84 41.40 16.66
CA ALA A 537 37.50 40.85 16.52
C ALA A 537 36.87 41.19 15.16
N THR A 538 37.12 42.39 14.63
CA THR A 538 36.67 42.81 13.28
C THR A 538 37.24 41.90 12.20
N VAL A 539 38.54 41.58 12.28
CA VAL A 539 39.18 40.67 11.32
C VAL A 539 38.61 39.26 11.43
N LEU A 540 38.43 38.75 12.65
CA LEU A 540 37.90 37.40 12.89
C LEU A 540 36.43 37.25 12.46
N ALA A 541 35.57 38.21 12.81
CA ALA A 541 34.16 38.19 12.41
C ALA A 541 34.02 38.37 10.89
N GLY A 542 34.82 39.26 10.29
CA GLY A 542 34.85 39.46 8.84
C GLY A 542 35.38 38.26 8.07
N SER A 543 36.42 37.58 8.57
CA SER A 543 36.91 36.34 7.96
C SER A 543 35.89 35.21 8.08
N TYR A 544 35.20 35.12 9.22
CA TYR A 544 34.13 34.14 9.43
C TYR A 544 32.96 34.37 8.48
N GLU A 545 32.43 35.59 8.40
CA GLU A 545 31.31 35.92 7.51
C GLU A 545 31.66 35.68 6.04
N THR A 546 32.87 36.04 5.61
CA THR A 546 33.31 35.81 4.21
C THR A 546 33.52 34.33 3.90
N ALA A 547 34.12 33.56 4.81
CA ALA A 547 34.31 32.12 4.64
C ALA A 547 32.97 31.38 4.61
N TRP A 548 32.03 31.73 5.51
CA TRP A 548 30.70 31.13 5.53
C TRP A 548 29.90 31.44 4.27
N LYS A 549 29.89 32.71 3.80
CA LYS A 549 29.22 33.08 2.55
C LYS A 549 29.78 32.33 1.34
N LYS A 550 31.10 32.15 1.30
CA LYS A 550 31.73 31.36 0.25
C LYS A 550 31.29 29.91 0.30
N LEU A 551 31.28 29.30 1.50
CA LEU A 551 30.82 27.93 1.70
C LEU A 551 29.34 27.75 1.30
N ASP A 552 28.45 28.66 1.73
CA ASP A 552 27.04 28.65 1.37
C ASP A 552 26.84 28.74 -0.15
N LEU A 553 27.54 29.67 -0.81
CA LEU A 553 27.48 29.83 -2.26
C LEU A 553 27.92 28.55 -2.98
N VAL A 554 29.06 27.96 -2.59
CA VAL A 554 29.58 26.73 -3.21
C VAL A 554 28.62 25.56 -3.00
N ARG A 555 28.09 25.37 -1.79
CA ARG A 555 27.10 24.31 -1.50
C ARG A 555 25.83 24.47 -2.36
N ARG A 556 25.31 25.69 -2.49
CA ARG A 556 24.13 25.97 -3.33
C ARG A 556 24.41 25.76 -4.81
N LEU A 557 25.59 26.16 -5.30
CA LEU A 557 26.00 25.90 -6.68
C LEU A 557 26.15 24.40 -6.96
N GLU A 558 26.79 23.64 -6.07
CA GLU A 558 26.92 22.18 -6.18
C GLU A 558 25.54 21.50 -6.18
N ALA A 559 24.64 21.88 -5.27
CA ALA A 559 23.27 21.39 -5.22
C ALA A 559 22.46 21.74 -6.48
N SER A 560 22.59 22.98 -6.98
CA SER A 560 21.94 23.42 -8.23
C SER A 560 22.47 22.68 -9.45
N VAL A 561 23.79 22.47 -9.54
CA VAL A 561 24.42 21.68 -10.61
C VAL A 561 23.88 20.26 -10.59
N GLU A 562 23.80 19.62 -9.42
CA GLU A 562 23.29 18.26 -9.32
C GLU A 562 21.80 18.18 -9.68
N ALA A 563 20.99 19.12 -9.20
CA ALA A 563 19.58 19.22 -9.58
C ALA A 563 19.40 19.41 -11.10
N CYS A 564 20.23 20.24 -11.74
CA CYS A 564 20.20 20.45 -13.19
C CYS A 564 20.64 19.19 -13.95
N LYS A 565 21.62 18.42 -13.46
CA LYS A 565 22.01 17.14 -14.09
C LYS A 565 20.87 16.13 -14.05
N VAL A 566 20.22 15.98 -12.90
CA VAL A 566 19.08 15.06 -12.73
C VAL A 566 17.93 15.46 -13.65
N SER A 567 17.58 16.75 -13.70
CA SER A 567 16.53 17.24 -14.61
C SER A 567 16.91 17.05 -16.09
N LEU A 568 18.17 17.32 -16.47
CA LEU A 568 18.66 17.08 -17.84
C LEU A 568 18.59 15.60 -18.21
N GLN A 569 19.04 14.70 -17.34
CA GLN A 569 18.96 13.26 -17.56
C GLN A 569 17.51 12.81 -17.73
N ARG A 570 16.59 13.31 -16.89
CA ARG A 570 15.15 13.03 -17.00
C ARG A 570 14.57 13.49 -18.34
N ALA A 571 14.88 14.72 -18.76
CA ALA A 571 14.44 15.28 -20.03
C ALA A 571 14.99 14.50 -21.24
N GLN A 572 16.27 14.10 -21.19
CA GLN A 572 16.89 13.25 -22.21
C GLN A 572 16.22 11.87 -22.29
N LEU A 573 15.86 11.28 -21.15
CA LEU A 573 15.12 10.03 -21.11
C LEU A 573 13.71 10.18 -21.70
N HIS A 574 13.00 11.28 -21.43
CA HIS A 574 11.70 11.54 -22.05
C HIS A 574 11.79 11.68 -23.57
N VAL A 575 12.79 12.42 -24.09
CA VAL A 575 13.06 12.51 -25.53
C VAL A 575 13.32 11.13 -26.12
N THR A 576 14.23 10.36 -25.49
CA THR A 576 14.62 9.03 -25.98
C THR A 576 13.44 8.07 -25.98
N MET A 577 12.67 8.06 -24.90
CA MET A 577 11.45 7.26 -24.76
C MET A 577 10.44 7.62 -25.85
N PHE A 578 10.15 8.90 -26.04
CA PHE A 578 9.19 9.38 -27.04
C PHE A 578 9.62 9.02 -28.47
N GLN A 579 10.92 9.17 -28.77
CA GLN A 579 11.48 8.79 -30.06
C GLN A 579 11.45 7.30 -30.31
N TRP A 580 11.73 6.46 -29.30
CA TRP A 580 11.61 5.01 -29.47
C TRP A 580 10.16 4.64 -29.76
N GLN A 581 9.19 5.27 -29.08
CA GLN A 581 7.75 5.01 -29.25
C GLN A 581 7.25 5.28 -30.65
N HIS A 582 7.70 6.38 -31.24
CA HIS A 582 7.22 6.88 -32.53
C HIS A 582 8.30 6.78 -33.63
N GLU A 583 9.20 5.81 -33.51
CA GLU A 583 10.34 5.60 -34.42
C GLU A 583 9.88 5.40 -35.88
N ASP A 584 8.72 4.79 -36.06
CA ASP A 584 8.05 4.55 -37.36
C ASP A 584 7.57 5.84 -38.05
N VAL A 585 7.20 6.87 -37.28
CA VAL A 585 6.72 8.16 -37.79
C VAL A 585 7.83 9.20 -37.89
N LEU A 586 8.67 9.30 -36.84
CA LEU A 586 9.73 10.31 -36.74
C LEU A 586 10.97 9.95 -37.55
N GLY A 587 11.17 8.66 -37.83
CA GLY A 587 12.32 8.12 -38.56
C GLY A 587 13.64 8.22 -37.79
N THR A 588 14.69 7.54 -38.28
CA THR A 588 16.05 7.65 -37.75
C THR A 588 16.71 8.92 -38.27
N ARG A 589 16.41 10.09 -37.68
CA ARG A 589 17.24 11.29 -37.90
C ARG A 589 18.61 11.07 -37.25
N ASN A 590 19.69 11.38 -37.99
CA ASN A 590 21.06 11.34 -37.50
C ASN A 590 21.23 12.31 -36.33
N GLN A 591 20.98 11.84 -35.11
CA GLN A 591 21.29 12.60 -33.91
C GLN A 591 22.79 12.59 -33.66
N PRO A 592 23.35 13.69 -33.11
CA PRO A 592 24.72 13.68 -32.64
C PRO A 592 24.88 12.58 -31.57
N MET A 593 25.99 11.83 -31.68
CA MET A 593 26.39 10.66 -30.88
C MET A 593 26.54 10.89 -29.36
N SER A 594 26.05 12.01 -28.81
CA SER A 594 26.27 12.46 -27.43
C SER A 594 25.14 12.10 -26.46
N VAL A 595 24.03 11.51 -26.92
CA VAL A 595 22.88 11.21 -26.04
C VAL A 595 23.11 9.86 -25.36
N SER A 596 23.15 9.83 -24.03
CA SER A 596 22.99 8.60 -23.25
C SER A 596 21.52 8.46 -22.86
N PRO A 597 20.85 7.33 -23.11
CA PRO A 597 21.38 6.04 -23.60
C PRO A 597 21.51 5.95 -25.14
N PRO A 598 22.29 4.97 -25.66
CA PRO A 598 22.48 4.77 -27.10
C PRO A 598 21.16 4.50 -27.85
N PRO A 599 21.11 4.72 -29.17
CA PRO A 599 19.96 4.37 -30.00
C PRO A 599 19.49 2.92 -29.78
N ARG A 600 18.16 2.72 -29.76
CA ARG A 600 17.50 1.42 -29.55
C ARG A 600 18.10 0.31 -30.42
N SER A 601 18.24 0.58 -31.72
CA SER A 601 18.76 -0.37 -32.71
C SER A 601 20.19 -0.83 -32.39
N ILE A 602 21.04 0.06 -31.86
CA ILE A 602 22.40 -0.27 -31.42
C ILE A 602 22.35 -1.18 -30.20
N ILE A 603 21.51 -0.88 -29.21
CA ILE A 603 21.35 -1.72 -28.01
C ILE A 603 20.90 -3.13 -28.41
N LEU A 604 19.85 -3.25 -29.22
CA LEU A 604 19.31 -4.55 -29.65
C LEU A 604 20.32 -5.35 -30.49
N SER A 605 21.02 -4.70 -31.43
CA SER A 605 22.02 -5.38 -32.26
C SER A 605 23.22 -5.88 -31.44
N ASN A 606 23.70 -5.10 -30.48
CA ASN A 606 24.79 -5.51 -29.59
C ASN A 606 24.34 -6.61 -28.62
N MET A 607 23.12 -6.53 -28.09
CA MET A 607 22.52 -7.60 -27.27
C MET A 607 22.46 -8.91 -28.05
N LYS A 608 21.94 -8.90 -29.29
CA LYS A 608 21.90 -10.08 -30.17
C LYS A 608 23.28 -10.66 -30.45
N LYS A 609 24.28 -9.82 -30.75
CA LYS A 609 25.68 -10.25 -30.97
C LYS A 609 26.29 -10.90 -29.72
N LYS A 610 26.06 -10.33 -28.53
CA LYS A 610 26.59 -10.87 -27.27
C LYS A 610 25.91 -12.18 -26.89
N LEU A 611 24.59 -12.29 -27.09
CA LEU A 611 23.86 -13.55 -26.87
C LEU A 611 24.36 -14.68 -27.75
N TYR A 612 24.60 -14.41 -29.03
CA TYR A 612 25.16 -15.42 -29.95
C TYR A 612 26.52 -15.94 -29.44
N LYS A 613 27.42 -15.04 -29.06
CA LYS A 613 28.72 -15.42 -28.47
C LYS A 613 28.58 -16.18 -27.15
N LEU A 614 27.66 -15.74 -26.29
CA LEU A 614 27.38 -16.39 -25.00
C LEU A 614 26.89 -17.82 -25.20
N SER A 615 26.03 -18.06 -26.20
CA SER A 615 25.57 -19.41 -26.56
C SER A 615 26.71 -20.32 -27.04
N GLN A 616 27.68 -19.77 -27.80
CA GLN A 616 28.87 -20.52 -28.24
C GLN A 616 29.77 -20.88 -27.05
N ASP A 617 29.97 -19.94 -26.12
CA ASP A 617 30.75 -20.16 -24.90
C ASP A 617 30.08 -21.21 -23.99
N GLU A 618 28.75 -21.19 -23.86
CA GLU A 618 28.00 -22.20 -23.08
C GLU A 618 28.15 -23.61 -23.66
N ALA A 619 28.02 -23.76 -25.00
CA ALA A 619 28.25 -25.05 -25.65
C ALA A 619 29.70 -25.56 -25.43
N SER A 620 30.66 -24.64 -25.49
CA SER A 620 32.08 -24.96 -25.26
C SER A 620 32.35 -25.34 -23.80
N ILE A 621 31.72 -24.66 -22.84
CA ILE A 621 31.82 -24.97 -21.41
C ILE A 621 31.19 -26.34 -21.11
N ALA A 622 30.02 -26.64 -21.67
CA ALA A 622 29.37 -27.94 -21.51
C ALA A 622 30.28 -29.10 -21.97
N SER A 623 30.94 -28.95 -23.13
CA SER A 623 31.92 -29.93 -23.62
C SER A 623 33.12 -30.11 -22.68
N VAL A 624 33.63 -29.03 -22.09
CA VAL A 624 34.73 -29.11 -21.11
C VAL A 624 34.25 -29.74 -19.80
N GLN A 625 33.02 -29.45 -19.36
CA GLN A 625 32.45 -30.06 -18.15
C GLN A 625 32.29 -31.57 -18.28
N GLU A 626 31.85 -32.06 -19.45
CA GLU A 626 31.73 -33.49 -19.72
C GLU A 626 33.10 -34.20 -19.62
N LYS A 627 34.14 -33.60 -20.23
CA LYS A 627 35.53 -34.10 -20.14
C LYS A 627 36.05 -34.10 -18.70
N LEU A 628 35.78 -33.03 -17.94
CA LEU A 628 36.17 -32.94 -16.53
C LEU A 628 35.43 -33.98 -15.68
N ALA A 629 34.13 -34.19 -15.90
CA ALA A 629 33.34 -35.19 -15.17
C ALA A 629 33.87 -36.62 -15.39
N ALA A 630 34.30 -36.95 -16.61
CA ALA A 630 34.93 -38.23 -16.92
C ALA A 630 36.27 -38.42 -16.19
N LEU A 631 37.12 -37.38 -16.15
CA LEU A 631 38.40 -37.42 -15.42
C LEU A 631 38.18 -37.49 -13.90
N GLU A 632 37.25 -36.69 -13.37
CA GLU A 632 36.87 -36.70 -11.96
C GLU A 632 36.38 -38.08 -11.52
N GLY A 633 35.48 -38.70 -12.28
CA GLY A 633 34.99 -40.05 -11.98
C GLY A 633 36.10 -41.11 -11.99
N SER A 634 37.07 -40.99 -12.91
CA SER A 634 38.24 -41.87 -12.95
C SER A 634 39.15 -41.70 -11.71
N ILE A 635 39.41 -40.47 -11.29
CA ILE A 635 40.22 -40.16 -10.10
C ILE A 635 39.49 -40.61 -8.83
N GLU A 636 38.20 -40.32 -8.73
CA GLU A 636 37.34 -40.71 -7.60
C GLU A 636 37.32 -42.24 -7.42
N GLN A 637 37.17 -43.00 -8.51
CA GLN A 637 37.23 -44.47 -8.47
C GLN A 637 38.59 -44.98 -7.97
N ARG A 638 39.69 -44.40 -8.45
CA ARG A 638 41.04 -44.77 -8.00
C ARG A 638 41.27 -44.44 -6.54
N LEU A 639 40.81 -43.28 -6.07
CA LEU A 639 40.87 -42.88 -4.66
C LEU A 639 40.00 -43.77 -3.78
N LYS A 640 38.83 -44.21 -4.25
CA LYS A 640 37.98 -45.19 -3.55
C LYS A 640 38.67 -46.54 -3.39
N TRP A 641 39.31 -47.04 -4.45
CA TRP A 641 40.09 -48.29 -4.38
C TRP A 641 41.31 -48.15 -3.46
N ALA A 642 42.06 -47.05 -3.57
CA ALA A 642 43.22 -46.78 -2.73
C ALA A 642 42.83 -46.57 -1.25
N GLY A 643 41.70 -45.91 -0.98
CA GLY A 643 41.16 -45.70 0.36
C GLY A 643 40.67 -46.99 1.02
N GLY A 644 40.17 -47.95 0.24
CA GLY A 644 39.85 -49.29 0.73
C GLY A 644 41.09 -50.09 1.17
N ALA A 645 42.24 -49.86 0.52
CA ALA A 645 43.52 -50.50 0.88
C ALA A 645 44.31 -49.70 1.94
N ASN A 646 44.17 -48.37 1.98
CA ASN A 646 44.82 -47.48 2.94
C ASN A 646 43.81 -46.46 3.50
N PRO A 647 43.28 -46.71 4.71
CA PRO A 647 42.31 -45.83 5.36
C PRO A 647 42.78 -44.37 5.57
N ALA A 648 44.09 -44.10 5.57
CA ALA A 648 44.63 -42.74 5.70
C ALA A 648 44.30 -41.82 4.51
N LEU A 649 43.84 -42.38 3.38
CA LEU A 649 43.41 -41.62 2.20
C LEU A 649 41.93 -41.22 2.21
N ALA A 650 41.14 -41.68 3.18
CA ALA A 650 39.72 -41.33 3.28
C ALA A 650 39.45 -39.81 3.39
N PRO A 651 40.23 -39.02 4.17
CA PRO A 651 40.08 -37.57 4.19
C PRO A 651 40.34 -36.91 2.83
N VAL A 652 41.33 -37.41 2.08
CA VAL A 652 41.68 -36.88 0.75
C VAL A 652 40.57 -37.15 -0.27
N LEU A 653 39.92 -38.32 -0.21
CA LEU A 653 38.73 -38.61 -1.02
C LEU A 653 37.56 -37.69 -0.65
N GLN A 654 37.33 -37.46 0.65
CA GLN A 654 36.27 -36.57 1.11
C GLN A 654 36.51 -35.12 0.66
N ASP A 655 37.73 -34.61 0.78
CA ASP A 655 38.10 -33.27 0.32
C ASP A 655 37.97 -33.14 -1.21
N PHE A 656 38.33 -34.19 -1.95
CA PHE A 656 38.18 -34.25 -3.41
C PHE A 656 36.70 -34.22 -3.83
N GLU A 657 35.85 -35.05 -3.24
CA GLU A 657 34.40 -35.07 -3.48
C GLU A 657 33.75 -33.74 -3.10
N ALA A 658 34.15 -33.14 -1.97
CA ALA A 658 33.68 -31.81 -1.54
C ALA A 658 34.07 -30.72 -2.55
N THR A 659 35.33 -30.69 -2.98
CA THR A 659 35.83 -29.70 -3.96
C THR A 659 35.11 -29.83 -5.32
N ILE A 660 34.85 -31.05 -5.78
CA ILE A 660 34.05 -31.31 -6.98
C ILE A 660 32.62 -30.78 -6.79
N GLY A 661 32.01 -31.06 -5.64
CA GLY A 661 30.68 -30.59 -5.27
C GLY A 661 30.56 -29.08 -5.32
N GLU A 662 31.49 -28.36 -4.68
CA GLU A 662 31.57 -26.90 -4.67
C GLU A 662 31.75 -26.34 -6.09
N ARG A 663 32.65 -26.92 -6.89
CA ARG A 663 32.87 -26.51 -8.28
C ARG A 663 31.62 -26.70 -9.14
N ARG A 664 30.95 -27.85 -9.03
CA ARG A 664 29.70 -28.14 -9.76
C ARG A 664 28.59 -27.18 -9.35
N ALA A 665 28.45 -26.91 -8.06
CA ALA A 665 27.48 -25.94 -7.55
C ALA A 665 27.73 -24.53 -8.10
N LEU A 666 29.00 -24.09 -8.15
CA LEU A 666 29.37 -22.79 -8.72
C LEU A 666 29.02 -22.71 -10.22
N VAL A 667 29.36 -23.74 -11.00
CA VAL A 667 29.06 -23.71 -12.44
C VAL A 667 27.56 -23.78 -12.71
N LEU A 668 26.81 -24.55 -11.92
CA LEU A 668 25.34 -24.61 -11.99
C LEU A 668 24.73 -23.23 -11.72
N LYS A 669 25.17 -22.56 -10.64
CA LYS A 669 24.68 -21.21 -10.28
C LYS A 669 24.98 -20.20 -11.38
N GLU A 670 26.17 -20.22 -11.95
CA GLU A 670 26.50 -19.32 -13.08
C GLU A 670 25.72 -19.67 -14.35
N GLY A 671 25.48 -20.95 -14.63
CA GLY A 671 24.65 -21.40 -15.74
C GLY A 671 23.19 -20.95 -15.59
N GLN A 672 22.64 -20.97 -14.38
CA GLN A 672 21.31 -20.43 -14.08
C GLN A 672 21.25 -18.92 -14.39
N CYS A 673 22.22 -18.13 -13.91
CA CYS A 673 22.27 -16.69 -14.23
C CYS A 673 22.35 -16.43 -15.74
N VAL A 674 23.14 -17.20 -16.47
CA VAL A 674 23.27 -17.08 -17.93
C VAL A 674 21.95 -17.44 -18.61
N SER A 675 21.28 -18.51 -18.20
CA SER A 675 19.98 -18.90 -18.76
C SER A 675 18.92 -17.82 -18.55
N GLN A 676 18.86 -17.19 -17.37
CA GLN A 676 17.93 -16.10 -17.06
C GLN A 676 18.20 -14.86 -17.93
N VAL A 677 19.46 -14.44 -18.04
CA VAL A 677 19.82 -13.29 -18.89
C VAL A 677 19.56 -13.58 -20.37
N THR A 678 19.89 -14.79 -20.84
CA THR A 678 19.61 -15.21 -22.22
C THR A 678 18.10 -15.21 -22.50
N PHE A 679 17.30 -15.73 -21.58
CA PHE A 679 15.84 -15.74 -21.69
C PHE A 679 15.28 -14.32 -21.76
N LEU A 680 15.68 -13.43 -20.85
CA LEU A 680 15.23 -12.03 -20.82
C LEU A 680 15.62 -11.27 -22.09
N CYS A 681 16.89 -11.33 -22.48
CA CYS A 681 17.37 -10.68 -23.71
C CYS A 681 16.64 -11.21 -24.96
N SER A 682 16.42 -12.53 -25.05
CA SER A 682 15.71 -13.13 -26.20
C SER A 682 14.24 -12.72 -26.23
N THR A 683 13.59 -12.66 -25.06
CA THR A 683 12.22 -12.17 -24.92
C THR A 683 12.10 -10.72 -25.38
N ILE A 684 13.03 -9.85 -24.96
CA ILE A 684 13.08 -8.45 -25.40
C ILE A 684 13.31 -8.35 -26.91
N LEU A 685 14.23 -9.13 -27.49
CA LEU A 685 14.48 -9.14 -28.93
C LEU A 685 13.24 -9.56 -29.73
N ASN A 686 12.51 -10.58 -29.25
CA ASN A 686 11.27 -11.03 -29.88
C ASN A 686 10.16 -10.00 -29.75
N PHE A 687 9.96 -9.43 -28.55
CA PHE A 687 9.00 -8.37 -28.30
C PHE A 687 9.26 -7.18 -29.22
N GLU A 688 10.51 -6.68 -29.25
CA GLU A 688 10.90 -5.55 -30.08
C GLU A 688 10.88 -5.86 -31.59
N GLY A 689 11.02 -7.13 -31.95
CA GLY A 689 10.84 -7.63 -33.31
C GLY A 689 9.40 -7.45 -33.80
N LEU A 690 8.39 -7.43 -32.93
CA LEU A 690 6.98 -7.30 -33.32
C LEU A 690 6.46 -5.85 -33.27
N ARG A 691 7.29 -4.90 -32.84
CA ARG A 691 6.85 -3.52 -32.57
C ARG A 691 6.67 -2.66 -33.81
N THR A 692 7.59 -2.72 -34.76
CA THR A 692 7.54 -1.97 -36.02
C THR A 692 7.26 -2.93 -37.19
N ARG A 693 7.20 -2.41 -38.42
CA ARG A 693 6.95 -3.21 -39.64
C ARG A 693 8.17 -4.05 -40.05
N THR A 694 8.69 -4.87 -39.14
CA THR A 694 9.75 -5.85 -39.40
C THR A 694 9.21 -6.98 -40.28
N PRO A 695 10.07 -7.76 -40.95
CA PRO A 695 9.63 -8.93 -41.70
C PRO A 695 8.85 -9.93 -40.83
N ASP A 696 9.28 -10.14 -39.58
CA ASP A 696 8.61 -11.06 -38.65
C ASP A 696 7.21 -10.56 -38.26
N ALA A 697 7.04 -9.26 -38.00
CA ALA A 697 5.74 -8.67 -37.71
C ALA A 697 4.78 -8.78 -38.89
N LEU A 698 5.25 -8.49 -40.11
CA LEU A 698 4.44 -8.57 -41.32
C LEU A 698 4.04 -10.02 -41.66
N ALA A 699 4.91 -11.00 -41.37
CA ALA A 699 4.58 -12.41 -41.52
C ALA A 699 3.44 -12.83 -40.57
N MET A 700 3.48 -12.35 -39.32
CA MET A 700 2.41 -12.60 -38.35
C MET A 700 1.11 -11.86 -38.72
N ASP A 701 1.18 -10.63 -39.22
CA ASP A 701 0.02 -9.90 -39.75
C ASP A 701 -0.65 -10.68 -40.90
N ALA A 702 0.15 -11.24 -41.82
CA ALA A 702 -0.36 -12.09 -42.89
C ALA A 702 -1.07 -13.35 -42.35
N ALA A 703 -0.47 -14.02 -41.35
CA ALA A 703 -1.08 -15.18 -40.70
C ALA A 703 -2.40 -14.85 -40.01
N LEU A 704 -2.51 -13.67 -39.36
CA LEU A 704 -3.76 -13.17 -38.79
C LEU A 704 -4.82 -12.97 -39.88
N PHE A 705 -4.47 -12.34 -41.01
CA PHE A 705 -5.42 -12.13 -42.10
C PHE A 705 -5.90 -13.43 -42.73
N ASP A 706 -5.03 -14.42 -42.89
CA ASP A 706 -5.42 -15.74 -43.39
C ASP A 706 -6.32 -16.47 -42.39
N LEU A 707 -6.15 -16.24 -41.09
CA LEU A 707 -7.08 -16.75 -40.08
C LEU A 707 -8.43 -16.05 -40.15
N LEU A 708 -8.47 -14.71 -40.20
CA LEU A 708 -9.71 -13.93 -40.31
C LEU A 708 -10.51 -14.30 -41.57
N LYS A 709 -9.84 -14.50 -42.72
CA LYS A 709 -10.49 -14.98 -43.95
C LYS A 709 -11.12 -16.36 -43.76
N ARG A 710 -10.44 -17.27 -43.06
CA ARG A 710 -10.99 -18.60 -42.73
C ARG A 710 -12.20 -18.49 -41.80
N CYS A 711 -12.12 -17.67 -40.74
CA CYS A 711 -13.25 -17.43 -39.84
C CYS A 711 -14.45 -16.84 -40.58
N GLN A 712 -14.23 -15.85 -41.45
CA GLN A 712 -15.29 -15.23 -42.25
C GLN A 712 -15.92 -16.24 -43.23
N ALA A 713 -15.11 -17.11 -43.85
CA ALA A 713 -15.60 -18.20 -44.67
C ALA A 713 -16.47 -19.16 -43.84
N THR A 714 -16.03 -19.58 -42.65
CA THR A 714 -16.81 -20.42 -41.72
C THR A 714 -18.14 -19.77 -41.33
N CYS A 715 -18.15 -18.47 -41.01
CA CYS A 715 -19.37 -17.72 -40.73
C CYS A 715 -20.32 -17.73 -41.94
N SER A 716 -19.78 -17.54 -43.14
CA SER A 716 -20.58 -17.58 -44.38
C SER A 716 -21.13 -18.98 -44.69
N TYR A 717 -20.41 -20.04 -44.32
CA TYR A 717 -20.91 -21.41 -44.42
C TYR A 717 -22.00 -21.66 -43.38
N ALA A 718 -21.80 -21.28 -42.12
CA ALA A 718 -22.80 -21.40 -41.06
C ALA A 718 -24.11 -20.68 -41.42
N ALA A 719 -24.03 -19.47 -41.97
CA ALA A 719 -25.21 -18.70 -42.43
C ALA A 719 -26.01 -19.39 -43.56
N LYS A 720 -25.40 -20.33 -44.31
CA LYS A 720 -26.09 -21.10 -45.36
C LYS A 720 -26.87 -22.29 -44.80
N PHE A 721 -26.68 -22.67 -43.54
CA PHE A 721 -27.38 -23.78 -42.89
C PHE A 721 -28.37 -23.23 -41.86
N SER A 722 -29.67 -23.50 -42.06
CA SER A 722 -30.75 -23.09 -41.14
C SER A 722 -31.10 -24.15 -40.08
N SER A 723 -30.30 -25.23 -39.99
CA SER A 723 -30.51 -26.35 -39.08
C SER A 723 -29.86 -26.05 -37.73
N SER A 724 -30.66 -25.92 -36.67
CA SER A 724 -30.19 -25.78 -35.30
C SER A 724 -30.00 -27.14 -34.63
N VAL A 725 -28.89 -27.31 -33.91
CA VAL A 725 -28.66 -28.48 -33.04
C VAL A 725 -29.36 -28.21 -31.70
N SER A 726 -30.21 -29.14 -31.26
CA SER A 726 -30.89 -29.04 -29.96
C SER A 726 -29.88 -29.16 -28.80
N PRO A 727 -30.19 -28.60 -27.62
CA PRO A 727 -29.32 -28.73 -26.43
C PRO A 727 -29.07 -30.18 -26.00
N LEU A 728 -29.93 -31.12 -26.41
CA LEU A 728 -29.77 -32.54 -26.18
C LEU A 728 -28.76 -33.15 -27.15
N GLU A 729 -28.90 -32.84 -28.44
CA GLU A 729 -27.95 -33.28 -29.49
C GLU A 729 -26.55 -32.73 -29.21
N LEU A 730 -26.43 -31.48 -28.75
CA LEU A 730 -25.13 -30.89 -28.41
C LEU A 730 -24.46 -31.61 -27.22
N ARG A 731 -25.22 -31.94 -26.17
CA ARG A 731 -24.73 -32.72 -25.02
C ARG A 731 -24.32 -34.13 -25.42
N LEU A 732 -25.09 -34.77 -26.30
CA LEU A 732 -24.74 -36.07 -26.90
C LEU A 732 -23.42 -35.96 -27.67
N LEU A 733 -23.27 -34.93 -28.50
CA LEU A 733 -22.09 -34.71 -29.32
C LEU A 733 -20.83 -34.46 -28.47
N CYS A 734 -20.93 -33.66 -27.39
CA CYS A 734 -19.83 -33.45 -26.44
C CYS A 734 -19.44 -34.72 -25.67
N ARG A 735 -20.39 -35.60 -25.35
CA ARG A 735 -20.09 -36.90 -24.72
C ARG A 735 -19.39 -37.87 -25.67
N LEU A 736 -19.61 -37.72 -26.97
CA LEU A 736 -19.04 -38.56 -28.03
C LEU A 736 -17.75 -38.01 -28.63
N SER A 737 -17.42 -36.73 -28.40
CA SER A 737 -16.34 -36.02 -29.11
C SER A 737 -14.92 -36.31 -28.61
N SER A 738 -14.74 -36.98 -27.46
CA SER A 738 -13.41 -37.21 -26.88
C SER A 738 -12.69 -38.47 -27.43
N THR A 739 -13.36 -39.29 -28.24
CA THR A 739 -12.90 -40.66 -28.56
C THR A 739 -12.88 -41.01 -30.05
N VAL A 740 -13.25 -40.09 -30.96
CA VAL A 740 -13.47 -40.45 -32.37
C VAL A 740 -12.91 -39.40 -33.35
N ASP A 741 -11.74 -39.66 -33.93
CA ASP A 741 -11.15 -38.93 -35.08
C ASP A 741 -11.89 -39.20 -36.42
N LEU A 742 -13.10 -39.76 -36.37
CA LEU A 742 -13.93 -40.06 -37.55
C LEU A 742 -14.86 -38.89 -37.88
N PRO A 743 -15.16 -38.66 -39.17
CA PRO A 743 -16.10 -37.62 -39.58
C PRO A 743 -17.48 -37.85 -38.95
N ILE A 744 -17.96 -36.83 -38.25
CA ILE A 744 -19.26 -36.81 -37.56
C ILE A 744 -20.37 -37.13 -38.58
N GLY A 745 -21.21 -38.11 -38.25
CA GLY A 745 -22.31 -38.56 -39.13
C GLY A 745 -21.92 -39.63 -40.15
N GLY A 746 -20.66 -40.05 -40.22
CA GLY A 746 -20.26 -41.24 -40.99
C GLY A 746 -20.81 -42.54 -40.39
N SER A 747 -20.96 -43.60 -41.21
CA SER A 747 -21.46 -44.91 -40.75
C SER A 747 -20.62 -45.47 -39.58
N ASP A 748 -19.30 -45.34 -39.68
CA ASP A 748 -18.38 -45.83 -38.64
C ASP A 748 -18.46 -44.98 -37.36
N TRP A 749 -18.69 -43.67 -37.48
CA TRP A 749 -18.92 -42.78 -36.35
C TRP A 749 -20.22 -43.14 -35.61
N LEU A 750 -21.31 -43.39 -36.35
CA LEU A 750 -22.59 -43.79 -35.78
C LEU A 750 -22.50 -45.16 -35.06
N MET A 751 -21.78 -46.12 -35.63
CA MET A 751 -21.56 -47.44 -35.02
C MET A 751 -20.73 -47.34 -33.73
N CYS A 752 -19.66 -46.55 -33.72
CA CYS A 752 -18.86 -46.29 -32.51
C CYS A 752 -19.69 -45.56 -31.44
N ALA A 753 -20.44 -44.52 -31.84
CA ALA A 753 -21.30 -43.77 -30.93
C ALA A 753 -22.38 -44.66 -30.30
N GLN A 754 -23.02 -45.52 -31.09
CA GLN A 754 -24.00 -46.48 -30.59
C GLN A 754 -23.38 -47.45 -29.58
N LYS A 755 -22.19 -47.99 -29.88
CA LYS A 755 -21.48 -48.91 -28.99
C LYS A 755 -21.14 -48.25 -27.65
N GLN A 756 -20.64 -47.01 -27.68
CA GLN A 756 -20.28 -46.27 -26.48
C GLN A 756 -21.52 -45.91 -25.65
N LEU A 757 -22.58 -45.39 -26.27
CA LEU A 757 -23.84 -45.10 -25.58
C LEU A 757 -24.43 -46.36 -24.94
N THR A 758 -24.33 -47.50 -25.63
CA THR A 758 -24.79 -48.79 -25.08
C THR A 758 -23.97 -49.20 -23.85
N GLN A 759 -22.66 -48.99 -23.87
CA GLN A 759 -21.78 -49.27 -22.74
C GLN A 759 -22.06 -48.34 -21.55
N GLU A 760 -22.20 -47.03 -21.79
CA GLU A 760 -22.54 -46.06 -20.74
C GLU A 760 -23.91 -46.35 -20.13
N MET A 761 -24.92 -46.64 -20.95
CA MET A 761 -26.23 -47.07 -20.48
C MET A 761 -26.16 -48.36 -19.65
N SER A 762 -25.27 -49.30 -20.01
CA SER A 762 -25.04 -50.51 -19.23
C SER A 762 -24.40 -50.20 -17.88
N ASN A 763 -23.42 -49.29 -17.84
CA ASN A 763 -22.74 -48.89 -16.61
C ASN A 763 -23.71 -48.16 -15.67
N GLU A 764 -24.52 -47.24 -16.19
CA GLU A 764 -25.54 -46.53 -15.40
C GLU A 764 -26.62 -47.48 -14.87
N ARG A 765 -27.07 -48.46 -15.68
CA ARG A 765 -27.98 -49.51 -15.20
C ARG A 765 -27.37 -50.35 -14.08
N ALA A 766 -26.08 -50.69 -14.18
CA ALA A 766 -25.37 -51.41 -13.13
C ALA A 766 -25.28 -50.58 -11.84
N ALA A 767 -24.93 -49.29 -11.96
CA ALA A 767 -24.86 -48.37 -10.83
C ALA A 767 -26.24 -48.12 -10.20
N GLN A 768 -27.31 -48.06 -10.99
CA GLN A 768 -28.68 -47.99 -10.50
C GLN A 768 -29.04 -49.25 -9.70
N GLY A 769 -28.72 -50.44 -10.24
CA GLY A 769 -28.95 -51.70 -9.54
C GLY A 769 -28.20 -51.81 -8.21
N GLU A 770 -26.95 -51.32 -8.14
CA GLU A 770 -26.19 -51.26 -6.89
C GLU A 770 -26.85 -50.32 -5.86
N ARG A 771 -27.33 -49.15 -6.30
CA ARG A 771 -28.06 -48.21 -5.43
C ARG A 771 -29.39 -48.77 -4.94
N GLU A 772 -30.13 -49.49 -5.78
CA GLU A 772 -31.37 -50.19 -5.39
C GLU A 772 -31.09 -51.27 -4.34
N GLN A 773 -30.01 -52.06 -4.51
CA GLN A 773 -29.58 -53.04 -3.50
C GLN A 773 -29.19 -52.39 -2.17
N GLN A 774 -28.47 -51.26 -2.21
CA GLN A 774 -28.16 -50.50 -0.99
C GLN A 774 -29.43 -50.00 -0.30
N LEU A 775 -30.39 -49.47 -1.06
CA LEU A 775 -31.68 -49.02 -0.55
C LEU A 775 -32.47 -50.15 0.12
N ASP A 776 -32.43 -51.36 -0.45
CA ASP A 776 -33.05 -52.54 0.15
C ASP A 776 -32.36 -52.97 1.45
N SER A 777 -31.03 -52.99 1.50
CA SER A 777 -30.29 -53.32 2.72
C SER A 777 -30.60 -52.35 3.89
N VAL A 778 -30.73 -51.06 3.58
CA VAL A 778 -31.10 -50.03 4.58
C VAL A 778 -32.54 -50.22 5.05
N THR A 779 -33.43 -50.58 4.13
CA THR A 779 -34.85 -50.86 4.43
C THR A 779 -35.01 -52.07 5.34
N GLU A 780 -34.29 -53.16 5.07
CA GLU A 780 -34.25 -54.33 5.95
C GLU A 780 -33.73 -53.98 7.34
N THR A 781 -32.66 -53.18 7.41
CA THR A 781 -32.11 -52.72 8.69
C THR A 781 -33.11 -51.88 9.48
N LEU A 782 -33.83 -50.97 8.81
CA LEU A 782 -34.89 -50.18 9.45
C LEU A 782 -36.02 -51.06 9.97
N GLN A 783 -36.43 -52.08 9.22
CA GLN A 783 -37.46 -53.02 9.66
C GLN A 783 -37.04 -53.79 10.92
N VAL A 784 -35.80 -54.29 10.97
CA VAL A 784 -35.24 -54.96 12.16
C VAL A 784 -35.25 -54.05 13.39
N LEU A 785 -34.89 -52.76 13.22
CA LEU A 785 -34.90 -51.79 14.30
C LEU A 785 -36.32 -51.50 14.79
N VAL A 786 -37.28 -51.33 13.89
CA VAL A 786 -38.71 -51.16 14.22
C VAL A 786 -39.22 -52.34 15.03
N ASP A 787 -38.92 -53.57 14.61
CA ASP A 787 -39.39 -54.78 15.29
C ASP A 787 -38.74 -54.94 16.67
N THR A 788 -37.48 -54.54 16.81
CA THR A 788 -36.79 -54.47 18.11
C THR A 788 -37.48 -53.48 19.05
N ILE A 789 -37.81 -52.27 18.57
CA ILE A 789 -38.51 -51.25 19.37
C ILE A 789 -39.91 -51.75 19.75
N LYS A 790 -40.66 -52.37 18.84
CA LYS A 790 -41.96 -53.00 19.15
C LYS A 790 -41.83 -54.06 20.24
N GLY A 791 -40.78 -54.88 20.18
CA GLY A 791 -40.47 -55.87 21.21
C GLY A 791 -40.26 -55.23 22.59
N ILE A 792 -39.41 -54.20 22.66
CA ILE A 792 -39.16 -53.44 23.91
C ILE A 792 -40.46 -52.80 24.43
N LEU A 793 -41.23 -52.15 23.55
CA LEU A 793 -42.48 -51.48 23.91
C LEU A 793 -43.53 -52.47 24.43
N SER A 794 -43.58 -53.69 23.88
CA SER A 794 -44.48 -54.74 24.38
C SER A 794 -44.14 -55.16 25.81
N SER A 795 -42.84 -55.29 26.13
CA SER A 795 -42.37 -55.59 27.49
C SER A 795 -42.66 -54.44 28.44
N HIS A 796 -42.38 -53.21 28.01
CA HIS A 796 -42.68 -52.00 28.77
C HIS A 796 -44.17 -51.89 29.09
N ASN A 797 -45.05 -52.06 28.10
CA ASN A 797 -46.50 -52.00 28.29
C ASN A 797 -47.00 -53.07 29.26
N ARG A 798 -46.40 -54.27 29.24
CA ARG A 798 -46.70 -55.34 30.20
C ARG A 798 -46.30 -54.94 31.62
N GLN A 799 -45.08 -54.45 31.82
CA GLN A 799 -44.59 -54.00 33.12
C GLN A 799 -45.41 -52.81 33.65
N LEU A 800 -45.79 -51.87 32.78
CA LEU A 800 -46.61 -50.75 33.19
C LEU A 800 -48.02 -51.20 33.55
N ALA A 801 -48.60 -52.20 32.88
CA ALA A 801 -49.93 -52.72 33.24
C ALA A 801 -50.00 -53.18 34.71
N ASP A 802 -48.92 -53.75 35.23
CA ASP A 802 -48.78 -54.16 36.64
C ASP A 802 -48.86 -52.97 37.61
N VAL A 803 -48.49 -51.75 37.17
CA VAL A 803 -48.50 -50.53 37.99
C VAL A 803 -49.66 -49.58 37.62
N LYS A 804 -50.27 -49.77 36.44
CA LYS A 804 -51.28 -48.90 35.85
C LYS A 804 -52.55 -48.79 36.69
N HIS A 805 -52.96 -49.87 37.34
CA HIS A 805 -54.12 -49.86 38.22
C HIS A 805 -53.86 -49.04 39.50
N LEU A 806 -52.62 -49.06 40.02
CA LEU A 806 -52.19 -48.23 41.15
C LEU A 806 -52.15 -46.75 40.77
N LEU A 807 -51.57 -46.41 39.61
CA LEU A 807 -51.56 -45.03 39.11
C LEU A 807 -52.98 -44.50 38.86
N ARG A 808 -53.89 -45.34 38.37
CA ARG A 808 -55.31 -44.96 38.21
C ARG A 808 -56.03 -44.79 39.55
N ALA A 809 -55.70 -45.61 40.55
CA ALA A 809 -56.24 -45.44 41.90
C ALA A 809 -55.73 -44.12 42.51
N MET A 810 -54.43 -43.84 42.43
CA MET A 810 -53.83 -42.57 42.88
C MET A 810 -54.41 -41.36 42.15
N ALA A 811 -54.62 -41.45 40.83
CA ALA A 811 -55.27 -40.38 40.06
C ALA A 811 -56.74 -40.16 40.48
N LYS A 812 -57.45 -41.24 40.84
CA LYS A 812 -58.84 -41.17 41.33
C LYS A 812 -58.91 -40.61 42.75
N ASP A 813 -57.92 -40.93 43.59
CA ASP A 813 -57.77 -40.34 44.92
C ASP A 813 -57.48 -38.84 44.82
N GLU A 814 -56.58 -38.41 43.93
CA GLU A 814 -56.35 -37.00 43.61
C GLU A 814 -57.64 -36.29 43.10
N GLU A 815 -58.40 -36.93 42.22
CA GLU A 815 -59.70 -36.40 41.74
C GLU A 815 -60.73 -36.28 42.87
N SER A 816 -60.77 -37.24 43.79
CA SER A 816 -61.65 -37.18 44.96
C SER A 816 -61.24 -36.08 45.94
N ALA A 817 -59.94 -35.89 46.19
CA ALA A 817 -59.42 -34.81 47.01
C ALA A 817 -59.73 -33.42 46.42
N LEU A 818 -59.62 -33.29 45.09
CA LEU A 818 -60.03 -32.06 44.39
C LEU A 818 -61.55 -31.82 44.42
N ALA A 819 -62.35 -32.88 44.38
CA ALA A 819 -63.81 -32.79 44.49
C ALA A 819 -64.27 -32.42 45.92
N GLU A 820 -63.47 -32.77 46.94
CA GLU A 820 -63.67 -32.38 48.34
C GLU A 820 -63.10 -30.98 48.68
N GLY A 821 -62.50 -30.28 47.70
CA GLY A 821 -62.03 -28.90 47.83
C GLY A 821 -60.56 -28.76 48.24
N GLU A 822 -59.77 -29.85 48.25
CA GLU A 822 -58.32 -29.78 48.51
C GLU A 822 -57.54 -29.32 47.28
N ALA A 823 -56.61 -28.39 47.47
CA ALA A 823 -55.77 -27.85 46.40
C ALA A 823 -54.61 -28.79 46.07
N VAL A 824 -54.82 -29.72 45.12
CA VAL A 824 -53.76 -30.58 44.58
C VAL A 824 -53.13 -29.93 43.33
N PRO A 825 -51.84 -29.56 43.33
CA PRO A 825 -51.17 -28.99 42.16
C PRO A 825 -51.14 -29.99 41.00
N TYR A 826 -51.43 -29.53 39.78
CA TYR A 826 -51.40 -30.38 38.59
C TYR A 826 -49.96 -30.78 38.21
N GLU A 827 -49.01 -29.90 38.49
CA GLU A 827 -47.59 -30.11 38.16
C GLU A 827 -46.97 -31.17 39.07
N GLY A 828 -46.47 -32.27 38.47
CA GLY A 828 -45.96 -33.44 39.19
C GLY A 828 -47.04 -34.41 39.70
N SER A 829 -48.31 -34.19 39.31
CA SER A 829 -49.44 -35.08 39.66
C SER A 829 -49.45 -36.39 38.85
N VAL A 830 -50.12 -37.41 39.37
CA VAL A 830 -50.29 -38.67 38.65
C VAL A 830 -51.13 -38.47 37.38
N ARG A 831 -52.05 -37.50 37.38
CA ARG A 831 -52.88 -37.15 36.22
C ARG A 831 -52.08 -36.54 35.07
N GLN A 832 -51.16 -35.62 35.38
CA GLN A 832 -50.23 -35.08 34.37
C GLN A 832 -49.37 -36.21 33.78
N PHE A 833 -48.80 -37.06 34.64
CA PHE A 833 -48.00 -38.21 34.20
C PHE A 833 -48.76 -39.13 33.25
N LEU A 834 -50.02 -39.48 33.56
CA LEU A 834 -50.84 -40.34 32.70
C LEU A 834 -51.15 -39.69 31.33
N SER A 835 -51.30 -38.36 31.28
CA SER A 835 -51.47 -37.61 30.03
C SER A 835 -50.19 -37.60 29.19
N GLU A 836 -49.04 -37.29 29.80
CA GLU A 836 -47.73 -37.30 29.14
C GLU A 836 -47.36 -38.70 28.64
N TYR A 837 -47.65 -39.73 29.44
CA TYR A 837 -47.47 -41.12 29.05
C TYR A 837 -48.29 -41.49 27.81
N LYS A 838 -49.55 -41.04 27.75
CA LYS A 838 -50.42 -41.29 26.59
C LYS A 838 -49.91 -40.60 25.34
N ALA A 839 -49.53 -39.32 25.43
CA ALA A 839 -48.95 -38.58 24.31
C ALA A 839 -47.65 -39.23 23.81
N TRP A 840 -46.77 -39.65 24.72
CA TRP A 840 -45.56 -40.39 24.39
C TRP A 840 -45.89 -41.71 23.67
N GLN A 841 -46.86 -42.49 24.16
CA GLN A 841 -47.29 -43.74 23.56
C GLN A 841 -47.81 -43.53 22.12
N ASP A 842 -48.65 -42.52 21.90
CA ASP A 842 -49.22 -42.20 20.59
C ASP A 842 -48.12 -41.76 19.60
N ASN A 843 -47.18 -40.91 20.04
CA ASN A 843 -46.04 -40.46 19.23
C ASN A 843 -45.11 -41.61 18.82
N VAL A 844 -44.81 -42.54 19.73
CA VAL A 844 -44.01 -43.74 19.40
C VAL A 844 -44.72 -44.59 18.35
N GLN A 845 -46.03 -44.77 18.46
CA GLN A 845 -46.80 -45.53 17.49
C GLN A 845 -46.84 -44.87 16.11
N ILE A 846 -47.02 -43.54 16.06
CA ILE A 846 -47.00 -42.78 14.80
C ILE A 846 -45.64 -42.95 14.11
N VAL A 847 -44.52 -42.76 14.82
CA VAL A 847 -43.19 -42.91 14.21
C VAL A 847 -42.96 -44.33 13.70
N LEU A 848 -43.30 -45.36 14.47
CA LEU A 848 -43.14 -46.75 14.02
C LEU A 848 -44.03 -47.05 12.80
N PHE A 849 -45.23 -46.49 12.74
CA PHE A 849 -46.12 -46.65 11.60
C PHE A 849 -45.59 -45.94 10.35
N THR A 850 -45.17 -44.68 10.47
CA THR A 850 -44.64 -43.89 9.35
C THR A 850 -43.36 -44.51 8.78
N VAL A 851 -42.45 -45.01 9.62
CA VAL A 851 -41.24 -45.73 9.15
C VAL A 851 -41.64 -46.97 8.35
N VAL A 852 -42.57 -47.79 8.85
CA VAL A 852 -43.00 -49.02 8.14
C VAL A 852 -43.75 -48.70 6.84
N GLN A 853 -44.55 -47.63 6.82
CA GLN A 853 -45.27 -47.22 5.63
C GLN A 853 -44.31 -46.69 4.55
N ALA A 854 -43.33 -45.88 4.94
CA ALA A 854 -42.39 -45.27 4.00
C ALA A 854 -41.33 -46.25 3.48
N THR A 855 -41.06 -47.35 4.20
CA THR A 855 -40.15 -48.40 3.75
C THR A 855 -40.80 -49.43 2.82
N GLY A 856 -42.14 -49.46 2.72
CA GLY A 856 -42.89 -50.34 1.82
C GLY A 856 -42.84 -49.90 0.34
N PRO A 857 -42.92 -50.83 -0.63
CA PRO A 857 -42.99 -50.50 -2.06
C PRO A 857 -44.42 -50.04 -2.48
N PRO A 858 -44.55 -49.07 -3.42
CA PRO A 858 -43.49 -48.38 -4.16
C PRO A 858 -42.87 -47.20 -3.37
N ARG A 859 -41.54 -47.07 -3.47
CA ARG A 859 -40.77 -45.97 -2.89
C ARG A 859 -40.71 -44.81 -3.88
N GLY A 860 -41.33 -43.69 -3.56
CA GLY A 860 -41.38 -42.47 -4.36
C GLY A 860 -40.91 -41.25 -3.57
N GLN A 861 -41.05 -40.07 -4.18
CA GLN A 861 -40.58 -38.82 -3.60
C GLN A 861 -41.36 -38.42 -2.34
N GLU A 862 -42.68 -38.68 -2.31
CA GLU A 862 -43.53 -38.44 -1.14
C GLU A 862 -43.12 -39.29 0.07
N GLN A 863 -42.70 -40.55 -0.14
CA GLN A 863 -42.20 -41.41 0.94
C GLN A 863 -40.84 -40.95 1.47
N ALA A 864 -39.98 -40.39 0.61
CA ALA A 864 -38.71 -39.81 1.02
C ALA A 864 -38.90 -38.54 1.87
N GLU A 865 -39.89 -37.70 1.51
CA GLU A 865 -40.27 -36.52 2.29
C GLU A 865 -40.81 -36.92 3.68
N LEU A 866 -41.66 -37.94 3.77
CA LEU A 866 -42.14 -38.49 5.06
C LEU A 866 -41.01 -38.97 5.97
N LEU A 867 -39.93 -39.55 5.42
CA LEU A 867 -38.77 -39.99 6.19
C LEU A 867 -37.90 -38.83 6.69
N GLN A 868 -37.93 -37.66 6.04
CA GLN A 868 -37.12 -36.50 6.47
C GLN A 868 -37.60 -35.90 7.81
N GLU A 869 -38.88 -36.03 8.14
CA GLU A 869 -39.45 -35.46 9.38
C GLU A 869 -39.26 -36.36 10.62
N ILE A 870 -38.98 -37.65 10.41
CA ILE A 870 -38.86 -38.65 11.49
C ILE A 870 -37.67 -38.40 12.45
N PRO A 871 -36.46 -38.02 12.00
CA PRO A 871 -35.33 -37.79 12.88
C PRO A 871 -35.57 -36.70 13.94
N GLY A 872 -36.34 -35.66 13.60
CA GLY A 872 -36.74 -34.61 14.54
C GLY A 872 -37.63 -35.16 15.64
N THR A 873 -38.68 -35.88 15.24
CA THR A 873 -39.65 -36.54 16.13
C THR A 873 -39.00 -37.58 17.05
N LEU A 874 -38.02 -38.35 16.55
CA LEU A 874 -37.25 -39.31 17.35
C LEU A 874 -36.40 -38.65 18.45
N LYS A 875 -35.86 -37.44 18.22
CA LYS A 875 -35.12 -36.70 19.25
C LYS A 875 -36.04 -36.26 20.38
N GLU A 876 -37.24 -35.79 20.05
CA GLU A 876 -38.23 -35.39 21.05
C GLU A 876 -38.73 -36.59 21.85
N LEU A 877 -39.06 -37.70 21.18
CA LEU A 877 -39.44 -38.96 21.82
C LEU A 877 -38.39 -39.48 22.80
N LYS A 878 -37.10 -39.30 22.50
CA LYS A 878 -36.02 -39.67 23.42
C LYS A 878 -36.09 -38.85 24.72
N ALA A 879 -36.32 -37.54 24.63
CA ALA A 879 -36.46 -36.68 25.80
C ALA A 879 -37.73 -37.02 26.60
N GLN A 880 -38.87 -37.20 25.90
CA GLN A 880 -40.14 -37.61 26.49
C GLN A 880 -40.01 -38.96 27.23
N SER A 881 -39.31 -39.93 26.64
CA SER A 881 -39.06 -41.24 27.28
C SER A 881 -38.36 -41.07 28.62
N GLN A 882 -37.34 -40.22 28.69
CA GLN A 882 -36.60 -39.95 29.94
C GLN A 882 -37.47 -39.26 30.99
N SER A 883 -38.32 -38.31 30.59
CA SER A 883 -39.30 -37.66 31.47
C SER A 883 -40.29 -38.68 32.05
N VAL A 884 -40.87 -39.52 31.20
CA VAL A 884 -41.81 -40.58 31.60
C VAL A 884 -41.17 -41.55 32.60
N TYR A 885 -39.94 -42.03 32.36
CA TYR A 885 -39.28 -42.92 33.33
C TYR A 885 -38.99 -42.21 34.66
N ASN A 886 -38.51 -40.97 34.63
CA ASN A 886 -38.22 -40.21 35.84
C ASN A 886 -39.49 -39.90 36.64
N GLY A 887 -40.58 -39.52 35.96
CA GLY A 887 -41.88 -39.25 36.58
C GLY A 887 -42.51 -40.50 37.19
N LEU A 888 -42.37 -41.66 36.55
CA LEU A 888 -42.84 -42.92 37.14
C LEU A 888 -42.07 -43.27 38.43
N VAL A 889 -40.76 -43.02 38.46
CA VAL A 889 -39.89 -43.26 39.63
C VAL A 889 -40.20 -42.28 40.76
N SER A 890 -40.56 -41.02 40.47
CA SER A 890 -40.83 -40.02 41.52
C SER A 890 -42.06 -40.36 42.37
N PHE A 891 -42.96 -41.22 41.90
CA PHE A 891 -44.08 -41.72 42.71
C PHE A 891 -43.68 -42.82 43.71
N ALA A 892 -42.49 -43.41 43.57
CA ALA A 892 -41.97 -44.37 44.52
C ALA A 892 -41.31 -43.66 45.72
N SER A 893 -41.87 -43.80 46.93
CA SER A 893 -41.22 -43.27 48.15
C SER A 893 -39.85 -43.91 48.39
N PRO A 894 -38.85 -43.16 48.89
CA PRO A 894 -37.53 -43.70 49.18
C PRO A 894 -37.63 -44.73 50.31
N LEU A 895 -37.33 -45.99 50.00
CA LEU A 895 -37.09 -47.05 50.98
C LEU A 895 -35.75 -46.77 51.70
N VAL A 896 -35.77 -45.91 52.71
CA VAL A 896 -34.69 -45.82 53.71
C VAL A 896 -35.28 -46.20 55.06
N THR A 897 -34.90 -47.38 55.53
CA THR A 897 -34.92 -47.70 56.97
C THR A 897 -33.88 -46.82 57.67
N GLU A 898 -34.35 -45.88 58.49
CA GLU A 898 -33.51 -45.13 59.42
C GLU A 898 -32.91 -46.04 60.51
N ARG A 899 -31.68 -45.71 60.93
CA ARG A 899 -31.28 -45.75 62.35
C ARG A 899 -30.87 -44.35 62.78
N ALA A 900 -31.84 -43.64 63.34
CA ALA A 900 -31.82 -42.73 64.50
C ALA A 900 -30.63 -41.77 64.74
N SER A 901 -30.92 -40.46 64.68
CA SER A 901 -30.51 -39.46 65.67
C SER A 901 -31.54 -38.30 65.65
N ASP A 902 -32.06 -37.97 66.82
CA ASP A 902 -33.27 -37.17 67.07
C ASP A 902 -33.19 -35.64 66.87
N CYS A 903 -34.38 -35.08 66.56
CA CYS A 903 -34.93 -33.73 66.79
C CYS A 903 -34.30 -32.54 66.02
N ALA A 904 -35.06 -31.70 65.29
CA ALA A 904 -36.44 -31.26 65.49
C ALA A 904 -37.23 -31.07 64.18
N SER A 905 -38.55 -31.36 64.25
CA SER A 905 -39.60 -31.17 63.24
C SER A 905 -40.00 -29.69 63.07
N PRO A 906 -40.78 -29.29 62.03
CA PRO A 906 -42.25 -29.53 62.01
C PRO A 906 -42.82 -29.74 60.57
N PRO A 907 -44.15 -29.78 60.36
CA PRO A 907 -45.01 -30.96 60.46
C PRO A 907 -45.54 -31.47 59.09
N LEU A 908 -46.08 -32.69 59.15
CA LEU A 908 -46.67 -33.47 58.06
C LEU A 908 -48.03 -32.92 57.58
N SER A 909 -48.22 -32.85 56.26
CA SER A 909 -49.53 -32.93 55.59
C SER A 909 -49.46 -34.00 54.50
N ALA A 910 -50.58 -34.71 54.29
CA ALA A 910 -50.65 -36.02 53.65
C ALA A 910 -50.19 -36.03 52.18
N GLN A 911 -49.16 -36.82 51.86
CA GLN A 911 -48.83 -37.22 50.49
C GLN A 911 -49.16 -38.70 50.30
N THR A 912 -50.05 -38.99 49.35
CA THR A 912 -50.46 -40.34 48.94
C THR A 912 -49.30 -41.05 48.25
N SER A 913 -48.50 -41.78 49.04
CA SER A 913 -47.37 -42.58 48.58
C SER A 913 -47.82 -43.95 48.05
N PHE A 914 -47.10 -44.48 47.05
CA PHE A 914 -47.23 -45.85 46.53
C PHE A 914 -47.28 -46.93 47.64
N ALA A 915 -46.63 -46.67 48.79
CA ALA A 915 -46.63 -47.54 49.96
C ALA A 915 -48.00 -47.67 50.65
N ALA A 916 -48.91 -46.71 50.50
CA ALA A 916 -50.27 -46.77 51.02
C ALA A 916 -51.17 -47.69 50.17
N ALA A 917 -50.96 -47.70 48.84
CA ALA A 917 -51.75 -48.51 47.91
C ALA A 917 -51.36 -50.01 47.90
N VAL A 918 -50.14 -50.36 48.33
CA VAL A 918 -49.59 -51.74 48.30
C VAL A 918 -49.95 -52.59 49.54
N ARG A 919 -50.63 -52.04 50.56
CA ARG A 919 -50.98 -52.79 51.80
C ARG A 919 -52.18 -53.75 51.70
N PHE A 920 -52.77 -53.92 50.51
CA PHE A 920 -53.91 -54.81 50.25
C PHE A 920 -53.59 -55.95 49.27
N SER A 921 -52.45 -56.65 49.40
CA SER A 921 -52.32 -58.05 48.96
C SER A 921 -50.91 -58.59 49.18
N GLY A 922 -50.79 -59.70 49.89
CA GLY A 922 -49.67 -60.66 49.76
C GLY A 922 -50.21 -62.09 49.76
N PRO A 923 -49.40 -63.16 49.59
CA PRO A 923 -47.94 -63.15 49.53
C PRO A 923 -47.26 -64.18 48.56
N ARG A 924 -45.91 -64.11 48.50
CA ARG A 924 -44.88 -65.11 48.06
C ARG A 924 -44.71 -65.27 46.54
N THR A 925 -43.52 -65.26 45.93
CA THR A 925 -42.22 -65.88 46.28
C THR A 925 -41.00 -65.12 45.71
N GLN A 926 -39.84 -65.53 46.22
CA GLN A 926 -38.45 -65.05 46.14
C GLN A 926 -37.75 -64.90 44.76
N PRO A 927 -36.55 -64.28 44.74
CA PRO A 927 -35.95 -63.57 43.60
C PRO A 927 -34.85 -64.36 42.90
N GLU A 928 -34.40 -63.89 41.72
CA GLU A 928 -32.99 -64.00 41.34
C GLU A 928 -32.60 -62.98 40.25
N SER A 929 -31.34 -62.56 40.36
CA SER A 929 -30.72 -61.34 39.84
C SER A 929 -29.83 -61.59 38.61
N ILE A 930 -29.30 -60.47 38.06
CA ILE A 930 -27.99 -60.24 37.38
C ILE A 930 -28.19 -59.63 35.97
N THR A 931 -28.21 -58.30 35.79
CA THR A 931 -27.08 -57.32 35.61
C THR A 931 -26.31 -57.54 34.29
N MET A 932 -26.61 -56.82 33.21
CA MET A 932 -26.12 -55.48 32.75
C MET A 932 -24.65 -55.37 32.29
N LEU A 933 -24.48 -54.66 31.16
CA LEU A 933 -23.42 -53.67 30.75
C LEU A 933 -23.01 -53.91 29.28
N ILE A 934 -23.41 -53.13 28.25
CA ILE A 934 -23.14 -51.71 27.91
C ILE A 934 -21.73 -51.24 28.26
N THR A 935 -20.95 -50.86 27.25
CA THR A 935 -20.12 -49.64 27.32
C THR A 935 -19.94 -48.99 25.95
N SER A 936 -20.15 -47.67 25.94
CA SER A 936 -19.84 -46.75 24.85
C SER A 936 -19.14 -45.52 25.45
N LYS A 937 -18.19 -44.96 24.68
CA LYS A 937 -17.66 -43.58 24.71
C LYS A 937 -16.73 -43.13 25.85
N GLY A 938 -15.55 -42.64 25.44
CA GLY A 938 -15.31 -41.18 25.38
C GLY A 938 -14.50 -40.49 26.49
N LEU A 939 -13.67 -39.55 26.02
CA LEU A 939 -13.21 -38.28 26.65
C LEU A 939 -11.92 -38.26 27.50
N ALA A 940 -11.10 -37.27 27.15
CA ALA A 940 -9.95 -36.75 27.88
C ALA A 940 -10.37 -35.93 29.11
N PRO A 941 -9.45 -35.75 30.10
CA PRO A 941 -9.04 -34.39 30.47
C PRO A 941 -7.55 -34.24 30.83
N SER A 942 -7.18 -32.99 31.12
CA SER A 942 -5.87 -32.30 31.16
C SER A 942 -5.02 -32.50 32.46
N PRO A 943 -3.99 -31.68 32.78
CA PRO A 943 -2.57 -32.10 32.81
C PRO A 943 -1.91 -32.13 34.23
N LYS A 944 -0.80 -32.89 34.38
CA LYS A 944 0.44 -32.62 35.17
C LYS A 944 1.07 -33.90 35.76
N ARG A 945 2.28 -34.27 35.29
CA ARG A 945 3.52 -34.55 36.06
C ARG A 945 4.54 -35.30 35.18
N ALA A 946 5.77 -34.81 35.13
CA ALA A 946 6.87 -35.46 34.41
C ALA A 946 7.22 -36.82 35.05
N VAL A 947 7.10 -37.89 34.27
CA VAL A 947 7.42 -39.27 34.66
C VAL A 947 8.90 -39.54 34.36
N ARG A 948 9.61 -40.14 35.32
CA ARG A 948 11.02 -40.58 35.19
C ARG A 948 11.09 -42.09 34.90
N ASP A 949 12.09 -42.51 34.15
CA ASP A 949 12.33 -43.90 33.75
C ASP A 949 12.76 -44.77 34.97
N PRO A 950 12.12 -45.93 35.24
CA PRO A 950 12.40 -46.75 36.43
C PRO A 950 13.72 -47.52 36.41
N LYS A 951 14.45 -47.59 35.28
CA LYS A 951 15.71 -48.34 35.17
C LYS A 951 16.95 -47.44 35.02
N THR A 952 16.79 -46.17 34.65
CA THR A 952 17.94 -45.28 34.40
C THR A 952 17.88 -43.91 35.07
N GLY A 953 16.78 -43.53 35.72
CA GLY A 953 16.68 -42.32 36.55
C GLY A 953 16.84 -40.97 35.84
N ARG A 954 17.10 -40.95 34.53
CA ARG A 954 17.15 -39.71 33.72
C ARG A 954 15.74 -39.24 33.37
N ALA A 955 15.55 -37.92 33.28
CA ALA A 955 14.29 -37.32 32.86
C ALA A 955 13.95 -37.78 31.43
N VAL A 956 12.76 -38.36 31.25
CA VAL A 956 12.27 -38.72 29.92
C VAL A 956 12.05 -37.43 29.16
N GLN A 957 12.82 -37.22 28.10
CA GLN A 957 12.58 -36.14 27.15
C GLN A 957 11.26 -36.45 26.45
N GLU A 958 10.23 -35.63 26.68
CA GLU A 958 8.96 -35.73 25.95
C GLU A 958 9.29 -35.67 24.45
N ARG A 959 9.14 -36.81 23.77
CA ARG A 959 9.23 -36.85 22.31
C ARG A 959 8.14 -35.93 21.80
N ASN A 960 8.55 -34.83 21.17
CA ASN A 960 7.63 -33.84 20.61
C ASN A 960 6.57 -34.57 19.78
N SER A 961 5.32 -34.58 20.27
CA SER A 961 4.21 -35.33 19.68
C SER A 961 3.94 -34.89 18.25
N TYR A 962 4.19 -33.61 17.94
CA TYR A 962 4.16 -33.07 16.59
C TYR A 962 5.24 -33.72 15.72
N ALA A 963 6.50 -33.76 16.17
CA ALA A 963 7.58 -34.40 15.43
C ALA A 963 7.35 -35.91 15.21
N VAL A 964 6.77 -36.61 16.19
CA VAL A 964 6.38 -38.01 16.07
C VAL A 964 5.21 -38.18 15.09
N SER A 965 4.25 -37.26 15.06
CA SER A 965 3.15 -37.28 14.09
C SER A 965 3.64 -37.06 12.65
N VAL A 966 4.60 -36.14 12.47
CA VAL A 966 5.26 -35.90 11.17
C VAL A 966 6.02 -37.15 10.73
N TRP A 967 6.80 -37.76 11.63
CA TRP A 967 7.51 -39.00 11.33
C TRP A 967 6.56 -40.16 10.97
N LYS A 968 5.45 -40.33 11.70
CA LYS A 968 4.42 -41.34 11.39
C LYS A 968 3.78 -41.10 10.03
N ARG A 969 3.51 -39.85 9.66
CA ARG A 969 2.91 -39.48 8.37
C ARG A 969 3.89 -39.68 7.20
N VAL A 970 5.16 -39.31 7.38
CA VAL A 970 6.22 -39.61 6.40
C VAL A 970 6.39 -41.12 6.23
N LYS A 971 6.37 -41.88 7.33
CA LYS A 971 6.45 -43.35 7.30
C LYS A 971 5.25 -43.96 6.56
N ALA A 972 4.01 -43.50 6.81
CA ALA A 972 2.82 -43.98 6.12
C ALA A 972 2.88 -43.72 4.60
N LYS A 973 3.41 -42.55 4.17
CA LYS A 973 3.65 -42.23 2.76
C LYS A 973 4.66 -43.18 2.11
N LEU A 974 5.80 -43.42 2.77
CA LEU A 974 6.85 -44.34 2.28
C LEU A 974 6.40 -45.80 2.28
N GLU A 975 5.54 -46.20 3.21
CA GLU A 975 5.04 -47.57 3.33
C GLU A 975 3.85 -47.87 2.40
N GLY A 976 3.24 -46.89 1.75
CA GLY A 976 2.08 -47.12 0.87
C GLY A 976 0.72 -46.94 1.52
N ARG A 977 0.63 -46.41 2.75
CA ARG A 977 -0.57 -46.49 3.63
C ARG A 977 -1.10 -45.13 4.08
N ASP A 978 -0.80 -44.05 3.34
CA ASP A 978 -1.20 -42.69 3.72
C ASP A 978 -2.70 -42.41 3.46
N VAL A 979 -3.28 -43.05 2.45
CA VAL A 979 -4.70 -42.90 2.07
C VAL A 979 -5.59 -43.85 2.87
N ASP A 980 -5.19 -45.12 2.99
CA ASP A 980 -5.85 -46.13 3.82
C ASP A 980 -4.78 -46.82 4.70
N PRO A 981 -4.86 -46.72 6.04
CA PRO A 981 -3.89 -47.35 6.94
C PRO A 981 -3.90 -48.89 6.84
N ASN A 982 -5.00 -49.49 6.39
CA ASN A 982 -5.18 -50.93 6.30
C ASN A 982 -4.74 -51.51 4.95
N ARG A 983 -4.62 -50.69 3.91
CA ARG A 983 -4.22 -51.11 2.55
C ARG A 983 -2.87 -50.50 2.15
N ARG A 984 -1.93 -51.34 1.74
CA ARG A 984 -0.66 -50.90 1.15
C ARG A 984 -0.82 -50.72 -0.35
N MET A 985 -0.77 -49.48 -0.82
CA MET A 985 -0.78 -49.13 -2.24
C MET A 985 0.58 -49.44 -2.89
N SER A 986 0.55 -49.84 -4.16
CA SER A 986 1.74 -49.93 -5.00
C SER A 986 2.24 -48.53 -5.38
N VAL A 987 3.51 -48.42 -5.80
CA VAL A 987 4.09 -47.13 -6.23
C VAL A 987 3.27 -46.53 -7.38
N THR A 988 2.80 -47.35 -8.31
CA THR A 988 1.99 -46.91 -9.45
C THR A 988 0.64 -46.35 -9.01
N GLU A 989 -0.06 -47.02 -8.10
CA GLU A 989 -1.34 -46.52 -7.54
C GLU A 989 -1.14 -45.24 -6.71
N GLN A 990 -0.03 -45.13 -5.95
CA GLN A 990 0.26 -43.91 -5.18
C GLN A 990 0.53 -42.72 -6.11
N VAL A 991 1.29 -42.90 -7.19
CA VAL A 991 1.58 -41.84 -8.15
C VAL A 991 0.30 -41.41 -8.87
N ASP A 992 -0.52 -42.35 -9.33
CA ASP A 992 -1.79 -42.06 -10.01
C ASP A 992 -2.77 -41.31 -9.08
N TYR A 993 -2.87 -41.71 -7.82
CA TYR A 993 -3.68 -41.02 -6.81
C TYR A 993 -3.19 -39.58 -6.55
N VAL A 994 -1.87 -39.40 -6.37
CA VAL A 994 -1.30 -38.07 -6.10
C VAL A 994 -1.49 -37.12 -7.28
N ILE A 995 -1.32 -37.60 -8.52
CA ILE A 995 -1.54 -36.79 -9.72
C ILE A 995 -3.02 -36.40 -9.81
N LYS A 996 -3.95 -37.36 -9.64
CA LYS A 996 -5.40 -37.09 -9.67
C LYS A 996 -5.83 -36.04 -8.64
N GLU A 997 -5.35 -36.13 -7.40
CA GLU A 997 -5.69 -35.14 -6.36
C GLU A 997 -5.07 -33.76 -6.64
N ALA A 998 -3.85 -33.72 -7.19
CA ALA A 998 -3.14 -32.48 -7.49
C ALA A 998 -3.67 -31.75 -8.75
N THR A 999 -4.28 -32.48 -9.69
CA THR A 999 -4.88 -31.92 -10.92
C THR A 999 -6.40 -31.81 -10.84
N ASN A 1000 -7.02 -32.18 -9.71
CA ASN A 1000 -8.45 -32.06 -9.51
C ASN A 1000 -8.85 -30.57 -9.43
N VAL A 1001 -9.72 -30.14 -10.36
CA VAL A 1001 -10.21 -28.77 -10.45
C VAL A 1001 -10.96 -28.33 -9.18
N ASP A 1002 -11.69 -29.25 -8.54
CA ASP A 1002 -12.42 -28.94 -7.30
C ASP A 1002 -11.47 -28.63 -6.14
N ASN A 1003 -10.31 -29.29 -6.10
CA ASN A 1003 -9.26 -29.02 -5.10
C ASN A 1003 -8.52 -27.72 -5.44
N LEU A 1004 -8.19 -27.48 -6.72
CA LEU A 1004 -7.47 -26.31 -7.19
C LEU A 1004 -8.30 -25.02 -7.02
N ALA A 1005 -9.61 -25.08 -7.21
CA ALA A 1005 -10.53 -23.95 -7.03
C ALA A 1005 -10.70 -23.50 -5.57
N GLN A 1006 -10.34 -24.36 -4.60
CA GLN A 1006 -10.40 -24.06 -3.17
C GLN A 1006 -9.09 -23.48 -2.63
N LEU A 1007 -8.05 -23.37 -3.47
CA LEU A 1007 -6.77 -22.81 -3.05
C LEU A 1007 -6.85 -21.29 -2.91
N TYR A 1008 -6.03 -20.76 -2.01
CA TYR A 1008 -5.87 -19.32 -1.82
C TYR A 1008 -5.48 -18.64 -3.15
N GLU A 1009 -6.04 -17.47 -3.44
CA GLU A 1009 -5.86 -16.75 -4.70
C GLU A 1009 -4.38 -16.47 -5.05
N GLY A 1010 -3.52 -16.24 -4.04
CA GLY A 1010 -2.09 -16.03 -4.23
C GLY A 1010 -1.29 -17.28 -4.66
N TRP A 1011 -1.94 -18.46 -4.68
CA TRP A 1011 -1.38 -19.69 -5.22
C TRP A 1011 -1.52 -19.78 -6.75
N THR A 1012 -2.34 -18.90 -7.36
CA THR A 1012 -2.52 -18.74 -8.81
C THR A 1012 -2.75 -20.07 -9.54
N ALA A 1013 -3.67 -20.89 -9.04
CA ALA A 1013 -3.90 -22.26 -9.51
C ALA A 1013 -4.38 -22.36 -10.98
N TRP A 1014 -4.69 -21.22 -11.62
CA TRP A 1014 -5.19 -21.11 -13.00
C TRP A 1014 -4.12 -20.68 -14.03
N VAL A 1015 -2.84 -20.53 -13.63
CA VAL A 1015 -1.73 -20.06 -14.50
C VAL A 1015 -0.58 -21.05 -14.56
#